data_AF-A0A3L7PAU1-F1
#
_entry.id   AF-A0A3L7PAU1-F1
#
_cell.length_a   1.000
_cell.length_b   1.000
_cell.length_c   1.000
_cell.angle_alpha   90.00
_cell.angle_beta   90.00
_cell.angle_gamma   90.00
#
_symmetry.space_group_name_H-M   'P 1'
#
loop_
_entity.id
_entity.type
_entity.pdbx_description
1 polymer ?
#
loop_
_entity_poly.entity_id
_entity_poly.type
_entity_poly.pdbx_seq_one_letter_code
_entity_poly.pdbx_strand_id
1 'polypeptide(L)'
;NLSGTLPELAAEAAIRGLMAVRGAGNVSSIPATDSLYAIMFGGKRVVLKLNPVNEYLFPVFERIFAPLINANLLIILKGGVEVGEALVNHPAVDSVHITGSAATHDVVVWGSTPDERAQRKHNHDPLLKKTITSELGNVTPWIIAPAEYTTRELESQAQHVAVSITNNVSFNCLATKVIVTWKNWPQRALFLQRVQYHLSRTPTRYAYYPGAAQRHERFSGQPSSMDDKGHLPWVLLIDQSIDDRPELFEEESFVCVCAETALSADSPEQFLAVATDFVNERMPGTLCASVSLTPKFRKQHAHEFEQCLAGLRYGTVCVNQWSGIAYGMISPPWGAYPGSNLLDVKSGIGFVHNSYLLDRVEKSILEGPLVNFPPPVWFPDHKNAAGVANALIHLYERPSVLRLPRLGWAAVRGFCLLLGVLLAWGSAVQAAEKETAKPAEFQATTHTIQATGKAQFELQAALINAVPGDVIELAAGKYDFTSELNVVCDNVTLRGAGRDKTVINFKKQSAGSSGLLATGNAFVIEGLTIQDTVGSGIKVLGAQDVIFRDVKVEWTEGEKSTNGAYGIYPVECKNVLIENCVSIGASDAGIYVGQSQDVIVRGCLATRNVTGIEIENTLRADVYDNVATDNTGGIMVFDLPGLNLVNGGYVRVYKNNVKDNNHANFAPLGTVVADVPPGTGVMILAMDNVEVFDNDITGHLTNNVMILSYLIVERKDLDKKFDPYPEVISIHDNRISGGGKKPSGKISMALLPIAGGKFPDIFYDGILNPSPSPEVQKLGKYSIRIRDNGDATFANMDVANLSPENLVTGKYKLDRDIKNYNAEIPSLPPITLKPHGKASSLGNPAVAVYRAAPKQLSKWGFYEKKDGRLVPAADFIWYELNTPLFSDYTIKHRYVRLPKGAQIEWNETDSLEFPVGTVIVKTFGYPDETDDLTPGEKFIETRVEFREASGWYGYSYVWNAEQTDATLNLGGGELDVAWKAADGTQHTHKYQIPNANQCLSCHSSNGKYVPIGTTARNLNRPGMGLDAENQLTNWVNRGVLKDCPSPEKRPVLANYLDPHTGSLDARARAWLEVNCAHCHNPTGSARTSGLDLRSVQTDPGRYGVFKSPVAAGKGSGGRSYDIVPGKPDESILMFRLETQEPGSKMPSLARNLVHDESNELLREWILAMPSDHKSVKE
;
A
#
# COMPACT_ATOMS: atom_id res chain seq x y z
N ASN A 1 30.58 10.89 -49.37
CA ASN A 1 31.65 10.08 -49.98
C ASN A 1 32.02 8.98 -48.99
N LEU A 2 31.38 7.81 -49.08
CA LEU A 2 31.56 6.68 -48.13
C LEU A 2 32.99 6.08 -48.17
N SER A 3 33.78 6.43 -49.19
CA SER A 3 35.13 5.91 -49.45
C SER A 3 36.24 6.52 -48.58
N GLY A 4 36.00 7.67 -47.92
CA GLY A 4 37.04 8.39 -47.15
C GLY A 4 37.03 8.14 -45.64
N THR A 5 35.85 8.07 -45.01
CA THR A 5 35.70 8.06 -43.54
C THR A 5 35.49 6.68 -42.91
N LEU A 6 34.95 5.70 -43.65
CA LEU A 6 34.73 4.34 -43.14
C LEU A 6 36.02 3.50 -42.92
N PRO A 7 37.11 3.66 -43.72
CA PRO A 7 38.33 2.88 -43.51
C PRO A 7 39.06 3.19 -42.20
N GLU A 8 39.08 4.46 -41.75
CA GLU A 8 39.71 4.86 -40.48
C GLU A 8 38.99 4.26 -39.26
N LEU A 9 37.66 4.21 -39.29
CA LEU A 9 36.86 3.55 -38.25
C LEU A 9 37.01 2.02 -38.26
N ALA A 10 37.17 1.41 -39.44
CA ALA A 10 37.37 -0.03 -39.58
C ALA A 10 38.74 -0.48 -39.06
N ALA A 11 39.78 0.35 -39.20
CA ALA A 11 41.13 0.07 -38.70
C ALA A 11 41.23 0.04 -37.16
N GLU A 12 40.38 0.79 -36.45
CA GLU A 12 40.29 0.80 -34.98
C GLU A 12 39.21 -0.15 -34.40
N ALA A 13 38.34 -0.72 -35.24
CA ALA A 13 37.16 -1.48 -34.80
C ALA A 13 37.41 -2.93 -34.35
N ALA A 14 38.68 -3.35 -34.21
CA ALA A 14 39.07 -4.74 -33.95
C ALA A 14 38.53 -5.36 -32.63
N ILE A 15 37.87 -4.58 -31.76
CA ILE A 15 37.42 -5.04 -30.42
C ILE A 15 35.89 -4.94 -30.22
N ARG A 16 35.15 -4.08 -30.94
CA ARG A 16 33.75 -3.73 -30.58
C ARG A 16 32.67 -3.89 -31.67
N GLY A 17 33.03 -3.88 -32.96
CA GLY A 17 32.06 -3.97 -34.08
C GLY A 17 31.28 -2.66 -34.37
N LEU A 18 30.89 -2.49 -35.64
CA LEU A 18 30.13 -1.40 -36.23
C LEU A 18 28.69 -1.84 -36.59
N MET A 19 27.71 -1.17 -36.00
CA MET A 19 26.28 -1.39 -36.24
C MET A 19 25.68 -0.29 -37.12
N ALA A 20 24.90 -0.66 -38.14
CA ALA A 20 24.06 0.27 -38.89
C ALA A 20 22.68 0.40 -38.23
N VAL A 21 22.32 1.61 -37.80
CA VAL A 21 20.99 1.91 -37.25
C VAL A 21 20.17 2.66 -38.31
N ARG A 22 19.03 2.11 -38.70
CA ARG A 22 18.07 2.78 -39.60
C ARG A 22 16.95 3.39 -38.78
N GLY A 23 17.04 4.69 -38.53
CA GLY A 23 16.10 5.41 -37.67
C GLY A 23 14.70 5.54 -38.28
N ALA A 24 13.66 5.47 -37.44
CA ALA A 24 12.28 5.68 -37.84
C ALA A 24 11.96 7.15 -38.18
N GLY A 25 10.91 7.34 -38.98
CA GLY A 25 10.47 8.67 -39.44
C GLY A 25 9.39 9.32 -38.59
N ASN A 26 8.69 8.56 -37.75
CA ASN A 26 7.49 9.00 -37.05
C ASN A 26 7.76 9.70 -35.71
N VAL A 27 8.73 9.23 -34.93
CA VAL A 27 9.08 9.82 -33.63
C VAL A 27 10.55 10.20 -33.64
N SER A 28 10.81 11.49 -33.43
CA SER A 28 12.14 12.09 -33.55
C SER A 28 13.15 11.54 -32.52
N SER A 29 12.70 11.02 -31.37
CA SER A 29 13.59 10.44 -30.36
C SER A 29 14.10 9.04 -30.71
N ILE A 30 13.36 8.25 -31.51
CA ILE A 30 13.71 6.85 -31.82
C ILE A 30 15.14 6.71 -32.37
N PRO A 31 15.55 7.43 -33.42
CA PRO A 31 16.89 7.28 -33.99
C PRO A 31 18.00 7.56 -32.96
N ALA A 32 17.75 8.46 -32.02
CA ALA A 32 18.67 8.79 -30.94
C ALA A 32 18.72 7.68 -29.89
N THR A 33 17.57 7.20 -29.41
CA THR A 33 17.49 6.17 -28.36
C THR A 33 18.04 4.83 -28.84
N ASP A 34 17.78 4.45 -30.08
CA ASP A 34 18.28 3.19 -30.65
C ASP A 34 19.81 3.21 -30.78
N SER A 35 20.35 4.35 -31.22
CA SER A 35 21.80 4.56 -31.32
C SER A 35 22.46 4.52 -29.95
N LEU A 36 21.87 5.20 -28.95
CA LEU A 36 22.39 5.20 -27.58
C LEU A 36 22.33 3.80 -26.96
N TYR A 37 21.26 3.05 -27.19
CA TYR A 37 21.15 1.67 -26.71
C TYR A 37 22.23 0.78 -27.34
N ALA A 38 22.40 0.83 -28.65
CA ALA A 38 23.44 0.06 -29.34
C ALA A 38 24.87 0.39 -28.85
N ILE A 39 25.15 1.67 -28.57
CA ILE A 39 26.46 2.11 -28.05
C ILE A 39 26.66 1.68 -26.60
N MET A 40 25.70 1.99 -25.73
CA MET A 40 25.86 1.86 -24.27
C MET A 40 25.68 0.41 -23.79
N PHE A 41 24.72 -0.32 -24.37
CA PHE A 41 24.41 -1.71 -24.01
C PHE A 41 25.12 -2.69 -24.93
N GLY A 42 25.01 -2.46 -26.25
CA GLY A 42 25.63 -3.34 -27.25
C GLY A 42 27.15 -3.17 -27.35
N GLY A 43 27.70 -2.10 -26.75
CA GLY A 43 29.13 -1.75 -26.86
C GLY A 43 29.56 -1.41 -28.29
N LYS A 44 28.61 -1.14 -29.21
CA LYS A 44 28.86 -0.97 -30.64
C LYS A 44 29.28 0.45 -30.99
N ARG A 45 30.04 0.60 -32.08
CA ARG A 45 30.09 1.88 -32.82
C ARG A 45 28.88 1.93 -33.75
N VAL A 46 28.25 3.09 -33.91
CA VAL A 46 27.00 3.20 -34.67
C VAL A 46 27.15 4.12 -35.87
N VAL A 47 26.62 3.66 -37.02
CA VAL A 47 26.30 4.53 -38.16
C VAL A 47 24.78 4.68 -38.22
N LEU A 48 24.29 5.82 -37.76
CA LEU A 48 22.88 6.18 -37.80
C LEU A 48 22.52 6.77 -39.16
N LYS A 49 21.58 6.14 -39.87
CA LYS A 49 20.96 6.70 -41.07
C LYS A 49 19.60 7.29 -40.70
N LEU A 50 19.44 8.62 -40.87
CA LEU A 50 18.17 9.30 -40.60
C LEU A 50 17.12 8.99 -41.68
N ASN A 51 15.86 8.83 -41.27
CA ASN A 51 14.75 8.81 -42.21
C ASN A 51 14.65 10.16 -42.95
N PRO A 52 14.35 10.21 -44.26
CA PRO A 52 14.23 11.48 -44.99
C PRO A 52 13.22 12.45 -44.36
N VAL A 53 12.14 11.95 -43.75
CA VAL A 53 11.15 12.77 -43.02
C VAL A 53 11.79 13.53 -41.84
N ASN A 54 12.83 12.95 -41.24
CA ASN A 54 13.56 13.49 -40.09
C ASN A 54 14.92 14.08 -40.46
N GLU A 55 15.25 14.21 -41.75
CA GLU A 55 16.57 14.71 -42.18
C GLU A 55 16.87 16.12 -41.66
N TYR A 56 15.84 16.94 -41.44
CA TYR A 56 15.94 18.28 -40.86
C TYR A 56 16.54 18.28 -39.44
N LEU A 57 16.54 17.15 -38.72
CA LEU A 57 17.13 17.02 -37.39
C LEU A 57 18.65 16.85 -37.41
N PHE A 58 19.26 16.58 -38.57
CA PHE A 58 20.70 16.36 -38.70
C PHE A 58 21.56 17.40 -37.96
N PRO A 59 21.43 18.73 -38.20
CA PRO A 59 22.26 19.72 -37.51
C PRO A 59 22.01 19.76 -35.99
N VAL A 60 20.82 19.39 -35.53
CA VAL A 60 20.48 19.31 -34.11
C VAL A 60 21.18 18.10 -33.48
N PHE A 61 21.12 16.95 -34.14
CA PHE A 61 21.75 15.72 -33.64
C PHE A 61 23.27 15.79 -33.70
N GLU A 62 23.84 16.41 -34.73
CA GLU A 62 25.27 16.66 -34.82
C GLU A 62 25.76 17.48 -33.62
N ARG A 63 24.98 18.49 -33.20
CA ARG A 63 25.29 19.30 -32.02
C ARG A 63 25.10 18.53 -30.71
N ILE A 64 23.98 17.83 -30.53
CA ILE A 64 23.66 17.11 -29.28
C ILE A 64 24.63 15.95 -29.06
N PHE A 65 24.99 15.22 -30.13
CA PHE A 65 25.85 14.05 -30.06
C PHE A 65 27.30 14.31 -30.46
N ALA A 66 27.73 15.58 -30.54
CA ALA A 66 29.12 15.95 -30.80
C ALA A 66 30.13 15.17 -29.93
N PRO A 67 29.90 14.91 -28.62
CA PRO A 67 30.81 14.08 -27.84
C PRO A 67 30.96 12.64 -28.36
N LEU A 68 29.88 12.00 -28.81
CA LEU A 68 29.90 10.64 -29.36
C LEU A 68 30.50 10.61 -30.77
N ILE A 69 30.25 11.65 -31.57
CA ILE A 69 30.81 11.80 -32.91
C ILE A 69 32.32 12.02 -32.82
N ASN A 70 32.78 12.96 -31.98
CA ASN A 70 34.20 13.25 -31.78
C ASN A 70 34.96 12.05 -31.19
N ALA A 71 34.29 11.20 -30.41
CA ALA A 71 34.84 9.96 -29.89
C ALA A 71 34.78 8.78 -30.88
N ASN A 72 34.36 9.00 -32.13
CA ASN A 72 34.18 7.97 -33.16
C ASN A 72 33.24 6.82 -32.74
N LEU A 73 32.25 7.11 -31.87
CA LEU A 73 31.23 6.16 -31.43
C LEU A 73 29.94 6.26 -32.24
N LEU A 74 29.67 7.43 -32.85
CA LEU A 74 28.47 7.67 -33.66
C LEU A 74 28.84 8.42 -34.95
N ILE A 75 28.30 7.98 -36.08
CA ILE A 75 28.28 8.71 -37.34
C ILE A 75 26.83 8.88 -37.75
N ILE A 76 26.47 10.07 -38.24
CA ILE A 76 25.11 10.34 -38.73
C ILE A 76 25.17 10.54 -40.23
N LEU A 77 24.29 9.85 -40.96
CA LEU A 77 24.16 9.92 -42.41
C LEU A 77 22.77 10.43 -42.83
N LYS A 78 22.76 11.19 -43.91
CA LYS A 78 21.57 11.66 -44.64
C LYS A 78 21.44 10.92 -45.98
N GLY A 79 20.26 10.95 -46.59
CA GLY A 79 20.02 10.35 -47.91
C GLY A 79 18.83 9.40 -47.95
N GLY A 80 18.52 8.89 -49.14
CA GLY A 80 17.35 8.06 -49.42
C GLY A 80 17.53 6.58 -49.11
N VAL A 81 16.88 5.76 -49.93
CA VAL A 81 16.93 4.29 -49.82
C VAL A 81 18.31 3.78 -50.22
N GLU A 82 18.91 4.39 -51.25
CA GLU A 82 20.22 4.06 -51.81
C GLU A 82 21.35 4.14 -50.78
N VAL A 83 21.34 5.18 -49.91
CA VAL A 83 22.33 5.30 -48.82
C VAL A 83 22.10 4.23 -47.76
N GLY A 84 20.83 3.94 -47.44
CA GLY A 84 20.50 2.90 -46.47
C GLY A 84 20.91 1.50 -46.94
N GLU A 85 20.69 1.19 -48.21
CA GLU A 85 21.07 -0.07 -48.85
C GLU A 85 22.59 -0.21 -48.94
N ALA A 86 23.29 0.84 -49.36
CA ALA A 86 24.76 0.86 -49.39
C ALA A 86 25.35 0.66 -47.98
N LEU A 87 24.75 1.28 -46.95
CA LEU A 87 25.20 1.15 -45.57
C LEU A 87 25.03 -0.28 -45.05
N VAL A 88 23.85 -0.86 -45.21
CA VAL A 88 23.55 -2.22 -44.72
C VAL A 88 24.46 -3.26 -45.39
N ASN A 89 24.80 -3.07 -46.67
CA ASN A 89 25.68 -3.97 -47.42
C ASN A 89 27.18 -3.68 -47.26
N HIS A 90 27.57 -2.59 -46.59
CA HIS A 90 28.97 -2.19 -46.51
C HIS A 90 29.84 -3.22 -45.76
N PRO A 91 31.02 -3.64 -46.26
CA PRO A 91 31.82 -4.71 -45.62
C PRO A 91 32.23 -4.44 -44.17
N ALA A 92 32.39 -3.17 -43.78
CA ALA A 92 32.77 -2.78 -42.42
C ALA A 92 31.64 -2.87 -41.38
N VAL A 93 30.37 -2.98 -41.80
CA VAL A 93 29.23 -3.11 -40.88
C VAL A 93 29.03 -4.59 -40.54
N ASP A 94 29.05 -4.98 -39.27
CA ASP A 94 28.80 -6.37 -38.83
C ASP A 94 27.36 -6.64 -38.40
N SER A 95 26.62 -5.61 -37.99
CA SER A 95 25.27 -5.75 -37.46
C SER A 95 24.35 -4.61 -37.87
N VAL A 96 23.04 -4.86 -37.86
CA VAL A 96 22.01 -3.92 -38.30
C VAL A 96 20.89 -3.83 -37.24
N HIS A 97 20.41 -2.62 -36.99
CA HIS A 97 19.16 -2.37 -36.25
C HIS A 97 18.18 -1.61 -37.15
N ILE A 98 16.93 -2.06 -37.22
CA ILE A 98 15.90 -1.43 -38.03
C ILE A 98 14.68 -1.10 -37.17
N THR A 99 14.26 0.16 -37.24
CA THR A 99 12.99 0.61 -36.66
C THR A 99 12.05 1.05 -37.77
N GLY A 100 10.91 0.35 -37.94
CA GLY A 100 10.01 0.58 -39.07
C GLY A 100 8.96 -0.51 -39.30
N SER A 101 8.59 -0.74 -40.56
CA SER A 101 7.58 -1.75 -40.90
C SER A 101 8.20 -3.14 -41.16
N ALA A 102 7.44 -4.20 -40.87
CA ALA A 102 7.83 -5.57 -41.22
C ALA A 102 8.10 -5.74 -42.72
N ALA A 103 7.36 -5.04 -43.58
CA ALA A 103 7.64 -5.01 -45.02
C ALA A 103 9.03 -4.42 -45.34
N THR A 104 9.44 -3.34 -44.65
CA THR A 104 10.78 -2.74 -44.84
C THR A 104 11.88 -3.65 -44.31
N HIS A 105 11.65 -4.29 -43.16
CA HIS A 105 12.55 -5.32 -42.63
C HIS A 105 12.74 -6.44 -43.65
N ASP A 106 11.65 -6.95 -44.22
CA ASP A 106 11.68 -8.05 -45.16
C ASP A 106 12.35 -7.68 -46.48
N VAL A 107 12.21 -6.44 -46.95
CA VAL A 107 12.98 -5.96 -48.11
C VAL A 107 14.48 -6.03 -47.86
N VAL A 108 14.92 -5.68 -46.65
CA VAL A 108 16.35 -5.70 -46.29
C VAL A 108 16.85 -7.12 -46.06
N VAL A 109 16.08 -7.96 -45.36
CA VAL A 109 16.51 -9.30 -44.98
C VAL A 109 16.34 -10.31 -46.11
N TRP A 110 15.27 -10.20 -46.89
CA TRP A 110 14.83 -11.23 -47.83
C TRP A 110 14.82 -10.76 -49.29
N GLY A 111 15.05 -9.47 -49.59
CA GLY A 111 15.15 -8.96 -50.96
C GLY A 111 13.97 -8.10 -51.41
N SER A 112 14.16 -7.43 -52.55
CA SER A 112 13.30 -6.31 -52.97
C SER A 112 11.98 -6.74 -53.60
N THR A 113 11.95 -7.91 -54.27
CA THR A 113 10.74 -8.40 -54.95
C THR A 113 10.02 -9.47 -54.12
N PRO A 114 8.68 -9.59 -54.23
CA PRO A 114 7.92 -10.64 -53.54
C PRO A 114 8.42 -12.05 -53.83
N ASP A 115 8.73 -12.35 -55.11
CA ASP A 115 9.20 -13.68 -55.52
C ASP A 115 10.57 -14.01 -54.94
N GLU A 116 11.51 -13.04 -54.94
CA GLU A 116 12.81 -13.22 -54.31
C GLU A 116 12.65 -13.48 -52.80
N ARG A 117 11.80 -12.70 -52.11
CA ARG A 117 11.55 -12.89 -50.68
C ARG A 117 10.96 -14.26 -50.38
N ALA A 118 9.97 -14.69 -51.14
CA ALA A 118 9.34 -15.99 -50.96
C ALA A 118 10.35 -17.12 -51.17
N GLN A 119 11.15 -17.05 -52.24
CA GLN A 119 12.17 -18.04 -52.56
C GLN A 119 13.27 -18.10 -51.50
N ARG A 120 13.77 -16.95 -51.03
CA ARG A 120 14.81 -16.89 -49.99
C ARG A 120 14.30 -17.35 -48.63
N LYS A 121 13.07 -16.98 -48.24
CA LYS A 121 12.42 -17.50 -47.03
C LYS A 121 12.27 -19.02 -47.09
N HIS A 122 11.80 -19.55 -48.22
CA HIS A 122 11.64 -20.99 -48.44
C HIS A 122 12.98 -21.73 -48.32
N ASN A 123 14.05 -21.16 -48.87
CA ASN A 123 15.39 -21.76 -48.82
C ASN A 123 16.16 -21.46 -47.52
N HIS A 124 15.57 -20.72 -46.58
CA HIS A 124 16.25 -20.22 -45.38
C HIS A 124 17.56 -19.46 -45.70
N ASP A 125 17.59 -18.73 -46.83
CA ASP A 125 18.76 -18.05 -47.38
C ASP A 125 18.56 -16.51 -47.37
N PRO A 126 18.68 -15.84 -46.21
CA PRO A 126 18.47 -14.39 -46.14
C PRO A 126 19.48 -13.65 -47.00
N LEU A 127 19.06 -12.61 -47.69
CA LEU A 127 19.92 -11.70 -48.45
C LEU A 127 20.92 -11.01 -47.51
N LEU A 128 20.42 -10.54 -46.35
CA LEU A 128 21.28 -9.97 -45.32
C LEU A 128 22.01 -11.09 -44.55
N LYS A 129 23.34 -11.14 -44.69
CA LYS A 129 24.20 -12.12 -44.00
C LYS A 129 24.68 -11.68 -42.61
N LYS A 130 24.22 -10.53 -42.14
CA LYS A 130 24.67 -9.86 -40.92
C LYS A 130 23.65 -10.04 -39.80
N THR A 131 24.11 -9.96 -38.54
CA THR A 131 23.20 -9.99 -37.38
C THR A 131 22.25 -8.79 -37.45
N ILE A 132 20.96 -9.04 -37.22
CA ILE A 132 19.94 -8.00 -37.24
C ILE A 132 19.10 -8.03 -35.97
N THR A 133 18.77 -6.84 -35.47
CA THR A 133 17.71 -6.59 -34.47
C THR A 133 16.69 -5.64 -35.08
N SER A 134 15.46 -5.64 -34.55
CA SER A 134 14.41 -4.80 -35.09
C SER A 134 13.34 -4.43 -34.06
N GLU A 135 12.78 -3.23 -34.19
CA GLU A 135 11.56 -2.78 -33.51
C GLU A 135 10.54 -2.41 -34.57
N LEU A 136 9.40 -3.12 -34.59
CA LEU A 136 8.38 -3.00 -35.62
C LEU A 136 7.01 -2.87 -34.97
N GLY A 137 6.06 -2.26 -35.69
CA GLY A 137 4.69 -2.05 -35.19
C GLY A 137 3.87 -3.34 -35.01
N ASN A 138 2.65 -3.16 -34.52
CA ASN A 138 1.58 -4.16 -34.54
C ASN A 138 0.24 -3.49 -34.85
N VAL A 139 -0.76 -4.30 -35.22
CA VAL A 139 -2.14 -3.82 -35.17
C VAL A 139 -2.51 -3.68 -33.70
N THR A 140 -2.38 -2.48 -33.14
CA THR A 140 -2.42 -2.27 -31.68
C THR A 140 -3.84 -2.46 -31.12
N PRO A 141 -4.08 -3.46 -30.25
CA PRO A 141 -5.38 -3.68 -29.64
C PRO A 141 -5.55 -2.89 -28.34
N TRP A 142 -6.78 -2.46 -28.07
CA TRP A 142 -7.22 -2.01 -26.76
C TRP A 142 -8.45 -2.79 -26.32
N ILE A 143 -8.28 -3.67 -25.33
CA ILE A 143 -9.35 -4.51 -24.78
C ILE A 143 -10.10 -3.73 -23.70
N ILE A 144 -11.42 -3.63 -23.81
CA ILE A 144 -12.27 -3.00 -22.80
C ILE A 144 -13.04 -4.10 -22.07
N ALA A 145 -12.67 -4.36 -20.82
CA ALA A 145 -13.37 -5.35 -20.00
C ALA A 145 -14.83 -4.92 -19.80
N PRO A 146 -15.81 -5.84 -19.86
CA PRO A 146 -17.25 -5.56 -19.79
C PRO A 146 -17.72 -5.28 -18.36
N ALA A 147 -17.03 -4.37 -17.67
CA ALA A 147 -17.35 -3.94 -16.32
C ALA A 147 -18.49 -2.91 -16.30
N GLU A 148 -19.03 -2.65 -15.10
CA GLU A 148 -19.83 -1.46 -14.84
C GLU A 148 -18.92 -0.28 -14.53
N TYR A 149 -18.85 0.67 -15.46
CA TYR A 149 -18.08 1.91 -15.32
C TYR A 149 -19.01 3.05 -14.92
N THR A 150 -18.54 3.91 -14.01
CA THR A 150 -19.19 5.21 -13.77
C THR A 150 -19.01 6.14 -14.97
N THR A 151 -19.81 7.19 -15.07
CA THR A 151 -19.68 8.19 -16.15
C THR A 151 -18.28 8.81 -16.22
N ARG A 152 -17.66 9.09 -15.06
CA ARG A 152 -16.31 9.67 -15.00
C ARG A 152 -15.25 8.71 -15.52
N GLU A 153 -15.40 7.43 -15.23
CA GLU A 153 -14.49 6.37 -15.69
C GLU A 153 -14.64 6.12 -17.19
N LEU A 154 -15.88 6.05 -17.70
CA LEU A 154 -16.14 5.95 -19.14
C LEU A 154 -15.54 7.11 -19.92
N GLU A 155 -15.75 8.35 -19.45
CA GLU A 155 -15.21 9.55 -20.11
C GLU A 155 -13.66 9.50 -20.13
N SER A 156 -13.04 9.19 -18.99
CA SER A 156 -11.57 9.08 -18.90
C SER A 156 -11.00 8.02 -19.84
N GLN A 157 -11.61 6.84 -19.90
CA GLN A 157 -11.12 5.76 -20.76
C GLN A 157 -11.38 6.04 -22.25
N ALA A 158 -12.54 6.62 -22.58
CA ALA A 158 -12.81 7.05 -23.95
C ALA A 158 -11.83 8.11 -24.43
N GLN A 159 -11.44 9.03 -23.54
CA GLN A 159 -10.44 10.04 -23.82
C GLN A 159 -9.05 9.43 -24.06
N HIS A 160 -8.62 8.49 -23.20
CA HIS A 160 -7.36 7.75 -23.39
C HIS A 160 -7.29 7.02 -24.74
N VAL A 161 -8.36 6.31 -25.11
CA VAL A 161 -8.46 5.63 -26.42
C VAL A 161 -8.44 6.64 -27.58
N ALA A 162 -9.15 7.77 -27.46
CA ALA A 162 -9.10 8.80 -28.49
C ALA A 162 -7.69 9.40 -28.64
N VAL A 163 -6.94 9.58 -27.54
CA VAL A 163 -5.56 10.07 -27.61
C VAL A 163 -4.63 9.07 -28.29
N SER A 164 -4.74 7.78 -27.95
CA SER A 164 -3.89 6.76 -28.56
C SER A 164 -4.08 6.67 -30.06
N ILE A 165 -5.30 6.94 -30.56
CA ILE A 165 -5.60 7.03 -31.99
C ILE A 165 -5.03 8.32 -32.60
N THR A 166 -5.20 9.46 -31.93
CA THR A 166 -4.97 10.79 -32.53
C THR A 166 -3.55 11.32 -32.40
N ASN A 167 -2.78 10.81 -31.44
CA ASN A 167 -1.41 11.25 -31.23
C ASN A 167 -0.57 11.05 -32.50
N ASN A 168 0.19 12.08 -32.87
CA ASN A 168 1.04 12.09 -34.06
C ASN A 168 0.29 11.69 -35.37
N VAL A 169 -0.97 12.10 -35.51
CA VAL A 169 -1.77 11.83 -36.73
C VAL A 169 -1.97 10.31 -36.96
N SER A 170 -1.94 9.53 -35.88
CA SER A 170 -2.00 8.06 -35.90
C SER A 170 -0.82 7.38 -36.59
N PHE A 171 0.33 8.07 -36.70
CA PHE A 171 1.60 7.54 -37.20
C PHE A 171 2.50 6.99 -36.09
N ASN A 172 1.92 6.50 -34.99
CA ASN A 172 2.69 5.79 -33.97
C ASN A 172 2.52 4.28 -34.16
N CYS A 173 3.59 3.50 -33.97
CA CYS A 173 3.57 2.03 -33.98
C CYS A 173 2.67 1.42 -32.89
N LEU A 174 2.33 2.24 -31.90
CA LEU A 174 1.50 1.95 -30.73
C LEU A 174 0.14 2.68 -30.76
N ALA A 175 -0.22 3.28 -31.91
CA ALA A 175 -1.52 3.92 -32.07
C ALA A 175 -2.60 2.85 -32.13
N THR A 176 -3.62 2.95 -31.28
CA THR A 176 -4.71 1.97 -31.25
C THR A 176 -5.38 1.88 -32.61
N LYS A 177 -5.39 0.67 -33.17
CA LYS A 177 -6.03 0.37 -34.47
C LYS A 177 -7.29 -0.47 -34.31
N VAL A 178 -7.39 -1.24 -33.22
CA VAL A 178 -8.56 -2.06 -32.93
C VAL A 178 -8.97 -1.89 -31.46
N ILE A 179 -10.20 -1.45 -31.24
CA ILE A 179 -10.87 -1.52 -29.94
C ILE A 179 -11.59 -2.87 -29.87
N VAL A 180 -11.38 -3.64 -28.80
CA VAL A 180 -12.01 -4.95 -28.60
C VAL A 180 -13.01 -4.83 -27.46
N THR A 181 -14.30 -5.04 -27.75
CA THR A 181 -15.37 -4.99 -26.75
C THR A 181 -16.20 -6.27 -26.75
N TRP A 182 -16.93 -6.51 -25.67
CA TRP A 182 -17.91 -7.59 -25.63
C TRP A 182 -19.22 -7.14 -26.27
N LYS A 183 -19.74 -7.94 -27.20
CA LYS A 183 -20.97 -7.64 -27.96
C LYS A 183 -22.17 -7.35 -27.06
N ASN A 184 -22.28 -8.05 -25.94
CA ASN A 184 -23.39 -7.93 -24.99
C ASN A 184 -23.11 -6.98 -23.82
N TRP A 185 -22.00 -6.23 -23.84
CA TRP A 185 -21.69 -5.30 -22.76
C TRP A 185 -22.71 -4.12 -22.75
N PRO A 186 -23.48 -3.92 -21.66
CA PRO A 186 -24.56 -2.93 -21.65
C PRO A 186 -24.12 -1.50 -21.91
N GLN A 187 -22.90 -1.13 -21.50
CA GLN A 187 -22.37 0.23 -21.67
C GLN A 187 -21.55 0.41 -22.96
N ARG A 188 -21.45 -0.61 -23.82
CA ARG A 188 -20.66 -0.58 -25.06
C ARG A 188 -21.03 0.60 -25.95
N ALA A 189 -22.31 0.76 -26.27
CA ALA A 189 -22.77 1.83 -27.15
C ALA A 189 -22.43 3.22 -26.59
N LEU A 190 -22.61 3.41 -25.27
CA LEU A 190 -22.27 4.66 -24.60
C LEU A 190 -20.75 4.92 -24.65
N PHE A 191 -19.92 3.92 -24.37
CA PHE A 191 -18.46 4.03 -24.45
C PHE A 191 -18.00 4.46 -25.85
N LEU A 192 -18.48 3.78 -26.90
CA LEU A 192 -18.09 4.09 -28.28
C LEU A 192 -18.57 5.48 -28.73
N GLN A 193 -19.74 5.92 -28.27
CA GLN A 193 -20.20 7.30 -28.47
C GLN A 193 -19.24 8.31 -27.82
N ARG A 194 -18.67 8.01 -26.65
CA ARG A 194 -17.67 8.87 -26.00
C ARG A 194 -16.34 8.89 -26.73
N VAL A 195 -15.88 7.74 -27.25
CA VAL A 195 -14.67 7.71 -28.09
C VAL A 195 -14.87 8.56 -29.34
N GLN A 196 -15.99 8.37 -30.06
CA GLN A 196 -16.35 9.17 -31.24
C GLN A 196 -16.45 10.67 -30.91
N TYR A 197 -17.03 11.01 -29.76
CA TYR A 197 -17.11 12.40 -29.28
C TYR A 197 -15.71 13.01 -29.14
N HIS A 198 -14.77 12.36 -28.45
CA HIS A 198 -13.42 12.89 -28.29
C HIS A 198 -12.63 12.94 -29.61
N LEU A 199 -12.79 11.95 -30.50
CA LEU A 199 -12.21 11.98 -31.85
C LEU A 199 -12.73 13.19 -32.64
N SER A 200 -14.04 13.41 -32.68
CA SER A 200 -14.66 14.52 -33.42
C SER A 200 -14.21 15.91 -32.94
N ARG A 201 -13.82 16.03 -31.67
CA ARG A 201 -13.36 17.28 -31.05
C ARG A 201 -11.86 17.48 -31.13
N THR A 202 -11.11 16.43 -31.48
CA THR A 202 -9.66 16.51 -31.61
C THR A 202 -9.32 17.10 -32.97
N PRO A 203 -8.63 18.27 -33.04
CA PRO A 203 -8.28 18.87 -34.32
C PRO A 203 -7.43 17.93 -35.17
N THR A 204 -7.76 17.85 -36.46
CA THR A 204 -6.93 17.15 -37.45
C THR A 204 -5.63 17.93 -37.67
N ARG A 205 -4.59 17.22 -38.10
CA ARG A 205 -3.25 17.77 -38.35
C ARG A 205 -2.73 17.27 -39.70
N TYR A 206 -1.69 17.93 -40.19
CA TYR A 206 -1.03 17.58 -41.45
C TYR A 206 -0.55 16.13 -41.44
N ALA A 207 -1.11 15.33 -42.35
CA ALA A 207 -0.77 13.92 -42.53
C ALA A 207 0.55 13.79 -43.32
N TYR A 208 1.65 14.08 -42.65
CA TYR A 208 2.98 14.27 -43.26
C TYR A 208 3.61 13.01 -43.85
N TYR A 209 3.14 11.81 -43.48
CA TYR A 209 3.71 10.57 -44.00
C TYR A 209 3.28 10.34 -45.47
N PRO A 210 4.21 10.01 -46.38
CA PRO A 210 3.87 9.73 -47.77
C PRO A 210 2.79 8.65 -47.92
N GLY A 211 1.85 8.88 -48.83
CA GLY A 211 0.74 7.95 -49.13
C GLY A 211 -0.38 7.88 -48.08
N ALA A 212 -0.43 8.83 -47.12
CA ALA A 212 -1.46 8.80 -46.08
C ALA A 212 -2.89 8.87 -46.64
N ALA A 213 -3.13 9.71 -47.66
CA ALA A 213 -4.44 9.85 -48.30
C ALA A 213 -4.96 8.52 -48.88
N GLN A 214 -4.09 7.77 -49.56
CA GLN A 214 -4.42 6.48 -50.18
C GLN A 214 -4.69 5.40 -49.12
N ARG A 215 -3.88 5.37 -48.05
CA ARG A 215 -4.13 4.47 -46.92
C ARG A 215 -5.45 4.80 -46.24
N HIS A 216 -5.72 6.08 -45.99
CA HIS A 216 -6.97 6.51 -45.37
C HIS A 216 -8.19 6.08 -46.18
N GLU A 217 -8.15 6.29 -47.50
CA GLU A 217 -9.22 5.85 -48.41
C GLU A 217 -9.41 4.33 -48.38
N ARG A 218 -8.31 3.57 -48.48
CA ARG A 218 -8.35 2.10 -48.44
C ARG A 218 -8.94 1.56 -47.13
N PHE A 219 -8.46 2.03 -45.98
CA PHE A 219 -8.89 1.49 -44.69
C PHE A 219 -10.25 2.02 -44.26
N SER A 220 -10.58 3.28 -44.54
CA SER A 220 -11.91 3.82 -44.22
C SER A 220 -13.01 3.28 -45.14
N GLY A 221 -12.66 2.86 -46.36
CA GLY A 221 -13.64 2.52 -47.39
C GLY A 221 -14.39 3.74 -47.93
N GLN A 222 -13.92 4.95 -47.62
CA GLN A 222 -14.51 6.22 -48.01
C GLN A 222 -13.52 6.98 -48.92
N PRO A 223 -13.99 7.71 -49.95
CA PRO A 223 -13.12 8.53 -50.78
C PRO A 223 -12.23 9.46 -49.94
N SER A 224 -11.01 9.73 -50.40
CA SER A 224 -10.07 10.57 -49.65
C SER A 224 -10.69 11.94 -49.35
N SER A 225 -10.92 12.20 -48.07
CA SER A 225 -11.47 13.45 -47.53
C SER A 225 -10.34 14.36 -47.02
N MET A 226 -9.15 14.24 -47.61
CA MET A 226 -8.02 15.11 -47.29
C MET A 226 -8.37 16.54 -47.67
N ASP A 227 -8.30 17.46 -46.71
CA ASP A 227 -8.58 18.87 -46.97
C ASP A 227 -7.44 19.55 -47.74
N ASP A 228 -7.68 20.79 -48.19
CA ASP A 228 -6.69 21.60 -48.91
C ASP A 228 -5.39 21.87 -48.10
N LYS A 229 -5.42 21.60 -46.79
CA LYS A 229 -4.26 21.73 -45.89
C LYS A 229 -3.54 20.39 -45.68
N GLY A 230 -3.95 19.33 -46.34
CA GLY A 230 -3.36 17.99 -46.21
C GLY A 230 -3.73 17.28 -44.91
N HIS A 231 -4.85 17.65 -44.29
CA HIS A 231 -5.35 17.02 -43.06
C HIS A 231 -6.35 15.91 -43.38
N LEU A 232 -6.29 14.80 -42.63
CA LEU A 232 -7.24 13.68 -42.76
C LEU A 232 -8.21 13.65 -41.57
N PRO A 233 -9.48 13.28 -41.78
CA PRO A 233 -10.42 13.12 -40.68
C PRO A 233 -10.18 11.84 -39.88
N TRP A 234 -10.55 11.88 -38.60
CA TRP A 234 -10.57 10.69 -37.74
C TRP A 234 -11.76 9.80 -38.08
N VAL A 235 -11.50 8.53 -38.35
CA VAL A 235 -12.53 7.53 -38.67
C VAL A 235 -12.50 6.41 -37.63
N LEU A 236 -13.63 6.19 -36.95
CA LEU A 236 -13.88 5.01 -36.13
C LEU A 236 -14.95 4.16 -36.80
N LEU A 237 -14.59 2.95 -37.20
CA LEU A 237 -15.50 1.97 -37.79
C LEU A 237 -15.97 1.02 -36.68
N ILE A 238 -17.27 1.02 -36.36
CA ILE A 238 -17.86 0.22 -35.28
C ILE A 238 -18.44 -1.08 -35.85
N ASP A 239 -18.47 -2.15 -35.06
CA ASP A 239 -19.04 -3.44 -35.45
C ASP A 239 -18.34 -4.06 -36.68
N GLN A 240 -17.01 -3.93 -36.77
CA GLN A 240 -16.23 -4.53 -37.84
C GLN A 240 -15.82 -5.97 -37.48
N SER A 241 -15.85 -6.86 -38.48
CA SER A 241 -15.36 -8.24 -38.36
C SER A 241 -14.10 -8.43 -39.18
N ILE A 242 -13.17 -9.23 -38.67
CA ILE A 242 -11.96 -9.64 -39.40
C ILE A 242 -12.31 -10.44 -40.66
N ASP A 243 -13.42 -11.17 -40.66
CA ASP A 243 -13.81 -11.99 -41.81
C ASP A 243 -14.36 -11.13 -42.97
N ASP A 244 -14.94 -9.96 -42.66
CA ASP A 244 -15.53 -9.04 -43.66
C ASP A 244 -14.55 -7.97 -44.14
N ARG A 245 -13.68 -7.50 -43.24
CA ARG A 245 -12.71 -6.41 -43.48
C ARG A 245 -11.33 -6.81 -42.94
N PRO A 246 -10.72 -7.90 -43.45
CA PRO A 246 -9.46 -8.42 -42.91
C PRO A 246 -8.34 -7.39 -42.90
N GLU A 247 -8.34 -6.45 -43.85
CA GLU A 247 -7.34 -5.39 -43.91
C GLU A 247 -7.32 -4.48 -42.67
N LEU A 248 -8.42 -4.37 -41.90
CA LEU A 248 -8.45 -3.59 -40.66
C LEU A 248 -7.76 -4.27 -39.48
N PHE A 249 -7.55 -5.59 -39.56
CA PHE A 249 -7.06 -6.42 -38.46
C PHE A 249 -5.74 -7.10 -38.77
N GLU A 250 -5.43 -7.34 -40.05
CA GLU A 250 -4.23 -8.03 -40.53
C GLU A 250 -3.14 -7.08 -41.04
N GLU A 251 -3.47 -5.80 -41.24
CA GLU A 251 -2.51 -4.79 -41.69
C GLU A 251 -2.58 -3.54 -40.80
N GLU A 252 -1.42 -3.09 -40.31
CA GLU A 252 -1.35 -1.85 -39.55
C GLU A 252 -1.66 -0.66 -40.47
N SER A 253 -2.80 -0.01 -40.23
CA SER A 253 -3.28 1.07 -41.10
C SER A 253 -2.32 2.27 -41.19
N PHE A 254 -1.58 2.51 -40.09
CA PHE A 254 -0.64 3.62 -39.92
C PHE A 254 -1.20 4.95 -40.47
N VAL A 255 -2.48 5.21 -40.16
CA VAL A 255 -3.25 6.41 -40.56
C VAL A 255 -4.44 6.59 -39.62
N CYS A 256 -5.17 7.70 -39.75
CA CYS A 256 -6.31 8.18 -38.93
C CYS A 256 -7.58 7.29 -38.99
N VAL A 257 -7.44 5.96 -39.06
CA VAL A 257 -8.53 4.98 -39.10
C VAL A 257 -8.32 3.96 -37.99
N CYS A 258 -9.35 3.76 -37.18
CA CYS A 258 -9.45 2.75 -36.14
C CYS A 258 -10.73 1.93 -36.35
N ALA A 259 -10.66 0.64 -36.10
CA ALA A 259 -11.83 -0.23 -36.04
C ALA A 259 -12.20 -0.54 -34.59
N GLU A 260 -13.45 -0.90 -34.38
CA GLU A 260 -13.91 -1.58 -33.19
C GLU A 260 -14.57 -2.91 -33.62
N THR A 261 -14.29 -3.95 -32.84
CA THR A 261 -14.89 -5.27 -33.01
C THR A 261 -15.58 -5.69 -31.72
N ALA A 262 -16.80 -6.21 -31.88
CA ALA A 262 -17.64 -6.72 -30.80
C ALA A 262 -17.55 -8.25 -30.79
N LEU A 263 -16.78 -8.80 -29.87
CA LEU A 263 -16.62 -10.25 -29.74
C LEU A 263 -17.80 -10.85 -28.96
N SER A 264 -18.22 -12.05 -29.37
CA SER A 264 -19.18 -12.85 -28.61
C SER A 264 -18.44 -13.69 -27.56
N ALA A 265 -18.93 -13.65 -26.33
CA ALA A 265 -18.51 -14.52 -25.23
C ALA A 265 -19.76 -14.84 -24.40
N ASP A 266 -19.79 -15.99 -23.73
CA ASP A 266 -20.99 -16.43 -23.01
C ASP A 266 -21.22 -15.61 -21.73
N SER A 267 -20.17 -15.03 -21.16
CA SER A 267 -20.25 -14.23 -19.94
C SER A 267 -19.17 -13.14 -19.87
N PRO A 268 -19.33 -12.13 -18.98
CA PRO A 268 -18.33 -11.10 -18.73
C PRO A 268 -16.97 -11.66 -18.30
N GLU A 269 -16.97 -12.77 -17.55
CA GLU A 269 -15.76 -13.43 -17.03
C GLU A 269 -14.95 -14.08 -18.15
N GLN A 270 -15.64 -14.74 -19.08
CA GLN A 270 -15.01 -15.42 -20.20
C GLN A 270 -14.49 -14.47 -21.28
N PHE A 271 -15.01 -13.24 -21.33
CA PHE A 271 -14.64 -12.28 -22.36
C PHE A 271 -13.14 -11.99 -22.40
N LEU A 272 -12.47 -11.87 -21.24
CA LEU A 272 -11.03 -11.58 -21.22
C LEU A 272 -10.21 -12.69 -21.89
N ALA A 273 -10.60 -13.95 -21.71
CA ALA A 273 -9.95 -15.08 -22.38
C ALA A 273 -10.21 -15.03 -23.89
N VAL A 274 -11.47 -14.86 -24.32
CA VAL A 274 -11.84 -14.75 -25.75
C VAL A 274 -11.12 -13.59 -26.44
N ALA A 275 -11.04 -12.43 -25.78
CA ALA A 275 -10.34 -11.26 -26.28
C ALA A 275 -8.82 -11.51 -26.38
N THR A 276 -8.23 -12.16 -25.38
CA THR A 276 -6.80 -12.52 -25.36
C THR A 276 -6.47 -13.45 -26.52
N ASP A 277 -7.25 -14.52 -26.73
CA ASP A 277 -7.05 -15.46 -27.83
C ASP A 277 -7.22 -14.77 -29.18
N PHE A 278 -8.25 -13.94 -29.34
CA PHE A 278 -8.48 -13.18 -30.57
C PHE A 278 -7.27 -12.30 -30.92
N VAL A 279 -6.79 -11.47 -30.00
CA VAL A 279 -5.68 -10.56 -30.29
C VAL A 279 -4.33 -11.27 -30.45
N ASN A 280 -4.17 -12.47 -29.88
CA ASN A 280 -2.94 -13.24 -29.96
C ASN A 280 -2.85 -14.10 -31.23
N GLU A 281 -3.98 -14.65 -31.69
CA GLU A 281 -4.03 -15.65 -32.75
C GLU A 281 -4.56 -15.11 -34.08
N ARG A 282 -5.34 -14.01 -34.06
CA ARG A 282 -5.98 -13.45 -35.27
C ARG A 282 -5.42 -12.11 -35.71
N MET A 283 -4.60 -11.45 -34.87
CA MET A 283 -4.01 -10.15 -35.19
C MET A 283 -2.48 -10.25 -35.26
N PRO A 284 -1.82 -9.59 -36.23
CA PRO A 284 -0.38 -9.66 -36.37
C PRO A 284 0.34 -8.62 -35.51
N GLY A 285 1.56 -9.01 -35.10
CA GLY A 285 2.45 -8.19 -34.29
C GLY A 285 2.21 -8.36 -32.79
N THR A 286 3.25 -8.08 -32.02
CA THR A 286 3.38 -8.37 -30.59
C THR A 286 4.07 -7.24 -29.84
N LEU A 287 4.05 -6.00 -30.36
CA LEU A 287 4.72 -4.85 -29.73
C LEU A 287 4.00 -4.45 -28.44
N CYS A 288 2.76 -3.99 -28.54
CA CYS A 288 2.01 -3.56 -27.36
C CYS A 288 0.50 -3.82 -27.42
N ALA A 289 -0.11 -3.93 -26.24
CA ALA A 289 -1.55 -4.03 -26.03
C ALA A 289 -1.98 -3.21 -24.80
N SER A 290 -3.24 -2.78 -24.76
CA SER A 290 -3.83 -2.12 -23.58
C SER A 290 -5.11 -2.82 -23.13
N VAL A 291 -5.37 -2.83 -21.82
CA VAL A 291 -6.57 -3.41 -21.20
C VAL A 291 -7.18 -2.41 -20.22
N SER A 292 -8.48 -2.13 -20.33
CA SER A 292 -9.20 -1.28 -19.38
C SER A 292 -10.18 -2.09 -18.54
N LEU A 293 -10.18 -1.87 -17.23
CA LEU A 293 -11.10 -2.48 -16.27
C LEU A 293 -11.23 -1.66 -14.98
N THR A 294 -12.40 -1.74 -14.35
CA THR A 294 -12.64 -1.09 -13.05
C THR A 294 -11.96 -1.84 -11.90
N PRO A 295 -11.63 -1.15 -10.79
CA PRO A 295 -11.15 -1.82 -9.58
C PRO A 295 -12.14 -2.90 -9.08
N LYS A 296 -13.45 -2.68 -9.26
CA LYS A 296 -14.51 -3.64 -8.96
C LYS A 296 -14.37 -4.90 -9.81
N PHE A 297 -14.29 -4.75 -11.14
CA PHE A 297 -14.13 -5.88 -12.06
C PHE A 297 -12.83 -6.65 -11.81
N ARG A 298 -11.72 -5.94 -11.55
CA ARG A 298 -10.44 -6.58 -11.19
C ARG A 298 -10.55 -7.41 -9.91
N LYS A 299 -11.28 -6.94 -8.90
CA LYS A 299 -11.48 -7.68 -7.65
C LYS A 299 -12.38 -8.90 -7.85
N GLN A 300 -13.43 -8.77 -8.67
CA GLN A 300 -14.41 -9.85 -8.92
C GLN A 300 -13.84 -10.96 -9.81
N HIS A 301 -12.98 -10.59 -10.76
CA HIS A 301 -12.42 -11.49 -11.78
C HIS A 301 -10.90 -11.46 -11.74
N ALA A 302 -10.35 -11.50 -10.52
CA ALA A 302 -8.90 -11.38 -10.31
C ALA A 302 -8.15 -12.52 -11.02
N HIS A 303 -8.70 -13.74 -11.01
CA HIS A 303 -8.08 -14.88 -11.66
C HIS A 303 -8.06 -14.74 -13.18
N GLU A 304 -9.18 -14.38 -13.79
CA GLU A 304 -9.34 -14.18 -15.23
C GLU A 304 -8.50 -13.01 -15.73
N PHE A 305 -8.40 -11.95 -14.93
CA PHE A 305 -7.54 -10.81 -15.24
C PHE A 305 -6.05 -11.16 -15.22
N GLU A 306 -5.58 -11.87 -14.19
CA GLU A 306 -4.18 -12.33 -14.15
C GLU A 306 -3.87 -13.32 -15.28
N GLN A 307 -4.82 -14.20 -15.63
CA GLN A 307 -4.70 -15.07 -16.81
C GLN A 307 -4.63 -14.29 -18.12
N CYS A 308 -5.41 -13.22 -18.26
CA CYS A 308 -5.35 -12.32 -19.41
C CYS A 308 -3.97 -11.64 -19.51
N LEU A 309 -3.46 -11.06 -18.43
CA LEU A 309 -2.14 -10.41 -18.43
C LEU A 309 -1.00 -11.40 -18.72
N ALA A 310 -1.06 -12.60 -18.15
CA ALA A 310 -0.11 -13.67 -18.44
C ALA A 310 -0.20 -14.12 -19.90
N GLY A 311 -1.42 -14.31 -20.41
CA GLY A 311 -1.70 -14.83 -21.75
C GLY A 311 -1.43 -13.84 -22.89
N LEU A 312 -1.51 -12.53 -22.67
CA LEU A 312 -1.25 -11.52 -23.72
C LEU A 312 0.21 -11.57 -24.19
N ARG A 313 0.46 -12.04 -25.42
CA ARG A 313 1.82 -12.21 -25.97
C ARG A 313 2.32 -10.93 -26.63
N TYR A 314 2.38 -9.85 -25.84
CA TYR A 314 2.83 -8.53 -26.25
C TYR A 314 4.01 -8.10 -25.38
N GLY A 315 5.03 -7.49 -25.97
CA GLY A 315 6.24 -7.07 -25.26
C GLY A 315 5.96 -5.94 -24.27
N THR A 316 4.88 -5.18 -24.45
CA THR A 316 4.36 -4.25 -23.45
C THR A 316 2.84 -4.37 -23.30
N VAL A 317 2.36 -4.53 -22.07
CA VAL A 317 0.92 -4.54 -21.74
C VAL A 317 0.62 -3.40 -20.77
N CYS A 318 -0.35 -2.56 -21.10
CA CYS A 318 -0.76 -1.44 -20.25
C CYS A 318 -2.16 -1.63 -19.68
N VAL A 319 -2.32 -1.42 -18.38
CA VAL A 319 -3.60 -1.53 -17.68
C VAL A 319 -4.13 -0.12 -17.38
N ASN A 320 -5.32 0.17 -17.88
CA ASN A 320 -6.05 1.44 -17.77
C ASN A 320 -5.35 2.68 -18.35
N GLN A 321 -4.28 2.49 -19.12
CA GLN A 321 -3.40 3.54 -19.62
C GLN A 321 -2.97 3.27 -21.07
N TRP A 322 -2.61 4.33 -21.78
CA TRP A 322 -2.05 4.24 -23.13
C TRP A 322 -0.60 3.70 -23.11
N SER A 323 -0.30 2.73 -23.97
CA SER A 323 1.04 2.15 -24.13
C SER A 323 2.15 3.13 -24.51
N GLY A 324 1.80 4.30 -25.05
CA GLY A 324 2.74 5.40 -25.28
C GLY A 324 3.46 5.88 -24.02
N ILE A 325 2.88 5.69 -22.83
CA ILE A 325 3.51 6.03 -21.56
C ILE A 325 4.69 5.09 -21.27
N ALA A 326 4.52 3.79 -21.52
CA ALA A 326 5.58 2.81 -21.33
C ALA A 326 6.77 3.07 -22.25
N TYR A 327 6.50 3.39 -23.52
CA TYR A 327 7.53 3.87 -24.46
C TYR A 327 8.24 5.13 -23.95
N GLY A 328 7.46 6.14 -23.53
CA GLY A 328 7.99 7.44 -23.10
C GLY A 328 8.84 7.41 -21.84
N MET A 329 8.71 6.38 -21.00
CA MET A 329 9.55 6.23 -19.81
C MET A 329 11.00 5.86 -20.15
N ILE A 330 11.26 5.20 -21.29
CA ILE A 330 12.59 4.74 -21.75
C ILE A 330 13.28 3.73 -20.80
N SER A 331 12.81 3.57 -19.56
CA SER A 331 13.39 2.66 -18.59
C SER A 331 13.01 1.19 -18.81
N PRO A 332 11.73 0.83 -19.03
CA PRO A 332 11.38 -0.56 -19.35
C PRO A 332 11.88 -0.95 -20.75
N PRO A 333 12.20 -2.23 -20.98
CA PRO A 333 12.44 -2.79 -22.32
C PRO A 333 11.25 -2.51 -23.25
N TRP A 334 11.53 -2.06 -24.47
CA TRP A 334 10.54 -1.77 -25.50
C TRP A 334 10.84 -2.56 -26.78
N GLY A 335 9.96 -3.49 -27.14
CA GLY A 335 10.14 -4.36 -28.29
C GLY A 335 9.08 -5.46 -28.33
N ALA A 336 9.26 -6.41 -29.23
CA ALA A 336 8.34 -7.53 -29.41
C ALA A 336 8.34 -8.48 -28.22
N TYR A 337 7.20 -9.16 -28.00
CA TYR A 337 7.18 -10.35 -27.16
C TYR A 337 8.15 -11.42 -27.68
N PRO A 338 8.90 -12.13 -26.81
CA PRO A 338 9.84 -13.16 -27.23
C PRO A 338 9.20 -14.26 -28.10
N GLY A 339 9.91 -14.68 -29.14
CA GLY A 339 9.48 -15.75 -30.05
C GLY A 339 9.59 -15.39 -31.53
N SER A 340 9.80 -14.12 -31.86
CA SER A 340 10.08 -13.69 -33.24
C SER A 340 11.42 -14.21 -33.74
N ASN A 341 11.51 -14.47 -35.05
CA ASN A 341 12.74 -14.84 -35.76
C ASN A 341 12.71 -14.24 -37.17
N LEU A 342 13.71 -14.52 -38.01
CA LEU A 342 13.78 -13.91 -39.34
C LEU A 342 12.63 -14.30 -40.27
N LEU A 343 12.05 -15.50 -40.12
CA LEU A 343 10.95 -15.97 -40.95
C LEU A 343 9.62 -15.37 -40.51
N ASP A 344 9.45 -15.24 -39.19
CA ASP A 344 8.28 -14.62 -38.54
C ASP A 344 8.75 -13.53 -37.59
N VAL A 345 8.96 -12.34 -38.16
CA VAL A 345 9.55 -11.20 -37.43
C VAL A 345 8.56 -10.53 -36.48
N LYS A 346 7.24 -10.74 -36.67
CA LYS A 346 6.17 -10.07 -35.92
C LYS A 346 6.46 -8.57 -35.71
N SER A 347 6.63 -8.14 -34.46
CA SER A 347 6.96 -6.77 -34.07
C SER A 347 8.44 -6.50 -33.86
N GLY A 348 9.32 -7.37 -34.36
CA GLY A 348 10.76 -7.20 -34.31
C GLY A 348 11.50 -8.31 -33.56
N ILE A 349 12.82 -8.21 -33.59
CA ILE A 349 13.76 -9.13 -32.95
C ILE A 349 14.55 -8.38 -31.89
N GLY A 350 14.34 -8.77 -30.63
CA GLY A 350 14.91 -8.11 -29.47
C GLY A 350 14.08 -6.90 -29.03
N PHE A 351 14.71 -6.05 -28.22
CA PHE A 351 14.11 -4.83 -27.71
C PHE A 351 15.18 -3.73 -27.65
N VAL A 352 14.69 -2.49 -27.64
CA VAL A 352 15.45 -1.29 -27.28
C VAL A 352 15.06 -0.84 -25.87
N HIS A 353 15.53 0.33 -25.43
CA HIS A 353 15.32 0.85 -24.08
C HIS A 353 16.04 0.02 -23.00
N ASN A 354 15.41 -0.34 -21.87
CA ASN A 354 16.03 -1.16 -20.81
C ASN A 354 17.12 -0.47 -19.97
N SER A 355 16.85 0.69 -19.37
CA SER A 355 17.85 1.38 -18.51
C SER A 355 18.31 0.56 -17.29
N TYR A 356 17.56 -0.48 -16.93
CA TYR A 356 17.85 -1.37 -15.81
C TYR A 356 18.73 -2.58 -16.16
N LEU A 357 19.14 -2.74 -17.44
CA LEU A 357 19.96 -3.88 -17.88
C LEU A 357 19.32 -5.25 -17.57
N LEU A 358 17.99 -5.32 -17.62
CA LEU A 358 17.26 -6.56 -17.40
C LEU A 358 17.53 -7.54 -18.55
N ASP A 359 17.90 -8.77 -18.21
CA ASP A 359 18.05 -9.88 -19.15
C ASP A 359 16.80 -10.75 -19.16
N ARG A 360 16.57 -11.49 -20.27
CA ARG A 360 15.47 -12.46 -20.43
C ARG A 360 14.08 -11.90 -20.10
N VAL A 361 13.83 -10.68 -20.56
CA VAL A 361 12.55 -9.99 -20.37
C VAL A 361 11.50 -10.63 -21.27
N GLU A 362 10.40 -11.07 -20.66
CA GLU A 362 9.24 -11.59 -21.38
C GLU A 362 8.30 -10.46 -21.85
N LYS A 363 7.91 -9.57 -20.94
CA LYS A 363 7.11 -8.38 -21.25
C LYS A 363 7.24 -7.33 -20.15
N SER A 364 6.90 -6.09 -20.47
CA SER A 364 6.72 -4.98 -19.53
C SER A 364 5.23 -4.79 -19.23
N ILE A 365 4.83 -4.78 -17.94
CA ILE A 365 3.46 -4.45 -17.52
C ILE A 365 3.45 -3.09 -16.84
N LEU A 366 2.66 -2.15 -17.38
CA LEU A 366 2.44 -0.83 -16.80
C LEU A 366 1.00 -0.71 -16.31
N GLU A 367 0.81 -0.48 -15.02
CA GLU A 367 -0.51 -0.24 -14.44
C GLU A 367 -0.69 1.22 -14.03
N GLY A 368 -1.86 1.79 -14.33
CA GLY A 368 -2.22 3.12 -13.85
C GLY A 368 -3.69 3.22 -13.42
N PRO A 369 -4.10 4.37 -12.86
CA PRO A 369 -5.47 4.57 -12.43
C PRO A 369 -6.42 4.63 -13.62
N LEU A 370 -7.68 4.22 -13.42
CA LEU A 370 -8.73 4.33 -14.45
C LEU A 370 -9.09 5.78 -14.79
N VAL A 371 -8.88 6.69 -13.83
CA VAL A 371 -9.07 8.13 -13.99
C VAL A 371 -7.82 8.86 -13.51
N ASN A 372 -7.16 9.58 -14.41
CA ASN A 372 -5.98 10.36 -14.09
C ASN A 372 -6.36 11.75 -13.56
N PHE A 373 -5.75 12.15 -12.45
CA PHE A 373 -5.80 13.52 -11.96
C PHE A 373 -4.39 13.97 -11.55
N PRO A 374 -3.88 15.12 -12.06
CA PRO A 374 -4.51 15.98 -13.07
C PRO A 374 -4.68 15.30 -14.45
N PRO A 375 -5.51 15.86 -15.35
CA PRO A 375 -5.63 15.36 -16.71
C PRO A 375 -4.25 15.26 -17.36
N PRO A 376 -3.93 14.16 -18.05
CA PRO A 376 -2.63 13.99 -18.68
C PRO A 376 -2.33 15.05 -19.74
N VAL A 377 -1.06 15.45 -19.82
CA VAL A 377 -0.58 16.49 -20.75
C VAL A 377 -0.78 16.13 -22.23
N TRP A 378 -0.83 14.83 -22.54
CA TRP A 378 -1.06 14.33 -23.89
C TRP A 378 -2.54 14.37 -24.31
N PHE A 379 -3.46 14.72 -23.42
CA PHE A 379 -4.87 14.86 -23.77
C PHE A 379 -5.09 16.05 -24.74
N PRO A 380 -5.73 15.84 -25.90
CA PRO A 380 -5.91 16.89 -26.92
C PRO A 380 -6.61 18.16 -26.42
N ASP A 381 -7.45 18.05 -25.40
CA ASP A 381 -8.18 19.12 -24.73
C ASP A 381 -7.46 19.63 -23.46
N HIS A 382 -6.24 19.16 -23.17
CA HIS A 382 -5.41 19.69 -22.11
C HIS A 382 -4.96 21.11 -22.46
N LYS A 383 -5.65 22.10 -21.87
CA LYS A 383 -5.54 23.51 -22.31
C LYS A 383 -4.19 24.19 -22.13
N ASN A 384 -3.26 23.57 -21.42
CA ASN A 384 -1.91 24.11 -21.24
C ASN A 384 -0.83 23.08 -21.53
N ALA A 385 -1.09 22.14 -22.44
CA ALA A 385 -0.14 21.09 -22.77
C ALA A 385 1.26 21.67 -23.15
N ALA A 386 1.28 22.75 -23.94
CA ALA A 386 2.50 23.45 -24.30
C ALA A 386 3.22 24.09 -23.09
N GLY A 387 2.46 24.65 -22.14
CA GLY A 387 3.03 25.22 -20.91
C GLY A 387 3.67 24.15 -20.03
N VAL A 388 3.04 22.98 -19.90
CA VAL A 388 3.61 21.83 -19.19
C VAL A 388 4.88 21.34 -19.87
N ALA A 389 4.84 21.17 -21.20
CA ALA A 389 5.99 20.74 -21.98
C ALA A 389 7.18 21.71 -21.82
N ASN A 390 6.95 23.02 -21.90
CA ASN A 390 7.98 24.04 -21.69
C ASN A 390 8.55 23.99 -20.26
N ALA A 391 7.69 23.87 -19.25
CA ALA A 391 8.14 23.76 -17.86
C ALA A 391 8.97 22.48 -17.63
N LEU A 392 8.61 21.39 -18.28
CA LEU A 392 9.34 20.13 -18.24
C LEU A 392 10.70 20.25 -18.93
N ILE A 393 10.76 20.83 -20.13
CA ILE A 393 12.03 21.11 -20.84
C ILE A 393 12.95 21.95 -19.98
N HIS A 394 12.45 23.02 -19.35
CA HIS A 394 13.26 23.85 -18.46
C HIS A 394 13.72 23.11 -17.21
N LEU A 395 12.94 22.16 -16.69
CA LEU A 395 13.37 21.33 -15.59
C LEU A 395 14.53 20.41 -16.00
N TYR A 396 14.48 19.81 -17.19
CA TYR A 396 15.57 18.99 -17.71
C TYR A 396 16.82 19.81 -18.11
N GLU A 397 16.63 21.00 -18.69
CA GLU A 397 17.74 21.89 -19.07
C GLU A 397 18.52 22.36 -17.83
N ARG A 398 17.81 22.67 -16.74
CA ARG A 398 18.41 23.10 -15.47
C ARG A 398 17.64 22.49 -14.30
N PRO A 399 18.03 21.28 -13.87
CA PRO A 399 17.38 20.59 -12.76
C PRO A 399 17.38 21.47 -11.52
N SER A 400 16.18 21.83 -11.06
CA SER A 400 16.01 22.65 -9.87
C SER A 400 14.68 22.34 -9.21
N VAL A 401 14.75 22.10 -7.91
CA VAL A 401 13.58 21.92 -7.05
C VAL A 401 12.64 23.14 -7.05
N LEU A 402 13.12 24.33 -7.45
CA LEU A 402 12.33 25.56 -7.60
C LEU A 402 11.53 25.61 -8.92
N ARG A 403 11.85 24.75 -9.89
CA ARG A 403 11.12 24.64 -11.16
C ARG A 403 9.99 23.60 -11.08
N LEU A 404 10.01 22.71 -10.09
CA LEU A 404 8.92 21.74 -9.84
C LEU A 404 7.56 22.42 -9.57
N PRO A 405 7.45 23.50 -8.75
CA PRO A 405 6.19 24.22 -8.60
C PRO A 405 5.69 24.87 -9.90
N ARG A 406 6.59 25.34 -10.77
CA ARG A 406 6.22 25.89 -12.09
C ARG A 406 5.67 24.82 -13.02
N LEU A 407 6.26 23.62 -13.00
CA LEU A 407 5.75 22.46 -13.72
C LEU A 407 4.39 22.01 -13.18
N GLY A 408 4.26 21.88 -11.85
CA GLY A 408 2.98 21.57 -11.19
C GLY A 408 1.90 22.60 -11.52
N TRP A 409 2.23 23.89 -11.44
CA TRP A 409 1.35 24.98 -11.84
C TRP A 409 0.98 24.90 -13.32
N ALA A 410 1.93 24.65 -14.21
CA ALA A 410 1.63 24.48 -15.62
C ALA A 410 0.70 23.28 -15.88
N ALA A 411 0.81 22.19 -15.11
CA ALA A 411 -0.01 21.00 -15.23
C ALA A 411 -1.47 21.21 -14.80
N VAL A 412 -1.72 22.13 -13.85
CA VAL A 412 -3.08 22.47 -13.41
C VAL A 412 -3.66 23.72 -14.10
N ARG A 413 -2.78 24.62 -14.56
CA ARG A 413 -3.13 25.81 -15.34
C ARG A 413 -3.61 25.31 -16.70
N GLY A 414 -4.77 25.78 -17.14
CA GLY A 414 -5.49 25.19 -18.27
C GLY A 414 -6.85 24.65 -17.86
N PHE A 415 -6.98 24.06 -16.68
CA PHE A 415 -8.30 23.79 -16.08
C PHE A 415 -8.92 25.10 -15.54
N CYS A 416 -8.11 25.95 -14.91
CA CYS A 416 -8.51 27.26 -14.37
C CYS A 416 -8.99 28.28 -15.43
N LEU A 417 -8.67 28.10 -16.72
CA LEU A 417 -9.09 29.01 -17.79
C LEU A 417 -10.47 28.65 -18.39
N LEU A 418 -11.03 27.44 -18.16
CA LEU A 418 -12.46 27.17 -18.48
C LEU A 418 -13.39 27.84 -17.47
N LEU A 419 -12.95 27.94 -16.20
CA LEU A 419 -13.67 28.75 -15.21
C LEU A 419 -13.76 30.21 -15.67
N GLY A 420 -12.72 30.76 -16.30
CA GLY A 420 -12.70 32.14 -16.81
C GLY A 420 -13.70 32.45 -17.93
N VAL A 421 -14.06 31.46 -18.76
CA VAL A 421 -14.96 31.67 -19.92
C VAL A 421 -16.40 31.24 -19.60
N LEU A 422 -16.60 30.28 -18.71
CA LEU A 422 -17.92 30.00 -18.12
C LEU A 422 -18.43 31.16 -17.25
N LEU A 423 -17.52 31.99 -16.72
CA LEU A 423 -17.84 33.23 -15.99
C LEU A 423 -18.44 34.35 -16.87
N ALA A 424 -18.34 34.29 -18.20
CA ALA A 424 -18.91 35.32 -19.08
C ALA A 424 -20.38 35.07 -19.46
N TRP A 425 -20.85 33.82 -19.41
CA TRP A 425 -22.26 33.45 -19.63
C TRP A 425 -23.09 33.38 -18.34
N GLY A 426 -22.44 33.41 -17.16
CA GLY A 426 -23.11 33.46 -15.86
C GLY A 426 -23.80 34.80 -15.54
N SER A 427 -23.56 35.85 -16.32
CA SER A 427 -24.12 37.20 -16.07
C SER A 427 -25.65 37.28 -16.21
N ALA A 428 -26.29 36.29 -16.83
CA ALA A 428 -27.75 36.23 -17.00
C ALA A 428 -28.45 35.26 -16.04
N VAL A 429 -27.71 34.41 -15.31
CA VAL A 429 -28.25 33.51 -14.27
C VAL A 429 -27.86 34.02 -12.88
N GLN A 430 -27.62 35.33 -12.79
CA GLN A 430 -27.15 36.06 -11.62
C GLN A 430 -28.28 36.44 -10.64
N ALA A 431 -29.29 35.58 -10.53
CA ALA A 431 -30.41 35.77 -9.61
C ALA A 431 -30.61 34.61 -8.62
N ALA A 432 -29.98 33.45 -8.80
CA ALA A 432 -30.19 32.32 -7.89
C ALA A 432 -29.05 31.30 -7.94
N GLU A 433 -27.91 31.62 -7.31
CA GLU A 433 -27.08 30.62 -6.59
C GLU A 433 -25.96 31.35 -5.84
N LYS A 434 -26.04 31.30 -4.51
CA LYS A 434 -25.07 31.90 -3.59
C LYS A 434 -23.80 31.05 -3.51
N GLU A 435 -22.66 31.73 -3.64
CA GLU A 435 -21.33 31.46 -3.06
C GLU A 435 -20.88 29.99 -2.91
N THR A 436 -19.95 29.56 -3.77
CA THR A 436 -18.95 28.55 -3.38
C THR A 436 -17.53 29.12 -3.54
N ALA A 437 -16.84 29.22 -2.41
CA ALA A 437 -15.46 29.71 -2.32
C ALA A 437 -14.46 28.75 -2.99
N LYS A 438 -13.39 29.29 -3.57
CA LYS A 438 -12.20 28.50 -3.96
C LYS A 438 -11.73 27.66 -2.77
N PRO A 439 -11.33 26.38 -2.94
CA PRO A 439 -10.65 25.65 -1.87
C PRO A 439 -9.36 26.39 -1.52
N ALA A 440 -9.21 26.76 -0.26
CA ALA A 440 -8.05 27.48 0.23
C ALA A 440 -6.78 26.64 0.03
N GLU A 441 -5.76 27.19 -0.63
CA GLU A 441 -4.40 26.63 -0.53
C GLU A 441 -3.97 26.74 0.93
N PHE A 442 -3.68 25.62 1.57
CA PHE A 442 -3.23 25.61 2.95
C PHE A 442 -1.73 25.90 2.99
N GLN A 443 -1.34 26.93 3.74
CA GLN A 443 0.08 27.21 4.01
C GLN A 443 0.50 26.44 5.25
N ALA A 444 1.61 25.71 5.14
CA ALA A 444 2.28 25.13 6.28
C ALA A 444 2.73 26.24 7.25
N THR A 445 2.53 26.00 8.53
CA THR A 445 2.77 26.95 9.61
C THR A 445 3.45 26.25 10.79
N THR A 446 4.16 27.04 11.57
CA THR A 446 4.70 26.59 12.85
C THR A 446 3.75 27.00 13.97
N HIS A 447 3.24 26.02 14.71
CA HIS A 447 2.35 26.23 15.86
C HIS A 447 3.13 26.00 17.14
N THR A 448 3.21 26.98 18.03
CA THR A 448 3.90 26.82 19.32
C THR A 448 2.90 26.61 20.45
N ILE A 449 3.01 25.49 21.16
CA ILE A 449 2.17 25.15 22.32
C ILE A 449 2.95 25.37 23.62
N GLN A 450 2.38 26.17 24.51
CA GLN A 450 2.97 26.48 25.82
C GLN A 450 2.56 25.43 26.86
N ALA A 451 3.43 25.17 27.84
CA ALA A 451 3.15 24.27 28.95
C ALA A 451 2.16 24.92 29.95
N THR A 452 0.88 24.94 29.57
CA THR A 452 -0.24 25.45 30.37
C THR A 452 -1.25 24.35 30.70
N GLY A 453 -2.20 24.61 31.59
CA GLY A 453 -3.29 23.67 31.90
C GLY A 453 -4.21 23.35 30.72
N LYS A 454 -4.10 24.07 29.59
CA LYS A 454 -4.87 23.82 28.36
C LYS A 454 -4.05 23.14 27.25
N ALA A 455 -2.77 22.86 27.51
CA ALA A 455 -1.84 22.43 26.48
C ALA A 455 -2.25 21.14 25.75
N GLN A 456 -2.89 20.18 26.44
CA GLN A 456 -3.39 18.97 25.79
C GLN A 456 -4.43 19.29 24.71
N PHE A 457 -5.42 20.12 25.06
CA PHE A 457 -6.47 20.54 24.14
C PHE A 457 -5.88 21.34 22.97
N GLU A 458 -4.97 22.27 23.24
CA GLU A 458 -4.31 23.09 22.21
C GLU A 458 -3.47 22.22 21.25
N LEU A 459 -2.71 21.26 21.77
CA LEU A 459 -1.93 20.32 20.95
C LEU A 459 -2.83 19.40 20.12
N GLN A 460 -3.87 18.82 20.71
CA GLN A 460 -4.83 17.99 19.98
C GLN A 460 -5.54 18.79 18.89
N ALA A 461 -5.97 20.02 19.19
CA ALA A 461 -6.57 20.91 18.21
C ALA A 461 -5.59 21.26 17.08
N ALA A 462 -4.32 21.52 17.39
CA ALA A 462 -3.29 21.76 16.38
C ALA A 462 -3.08 20.52 15.48
N LEU A 463 -2.99 19.33 16.07
CA LEU A 463 -2.84 18.07 15.33
C LEU A 463 -4.05 17.73 14.44
N ILE A 464 -5.26 18.05 14.89
CA ILE A 464 -6.50 17.88 14.10
C ILE A 464 -6.56 18.87 12.93
N ASN A 465 -6.08 20.10 13.15
CA ASN A 465 -6.08 21.16 12.14
C ASN A 465 -4.84 21.16 11.23
N ALA A 466 -3.89 20.25 11.49
CA ALA A 466 -2.61 20.20 10.81
C ALA A 466 -2.77 19.91 9.31
N VAL A 467 -1.95 20.59 8.52
CA VAL A 467 -1.81 20.37 7.08
C VAL A 467 -0.39 19.89 6.75
N PRO A 468 -0.18 19.22 5.60
CA PRO A 468 1.15 18.75 5.25
C PRO A 468 2.19 19.88 5.23
N GLY A 469 3.27 19.66 5.96
CA GLY A 469 4.37 20.61 6.18
C GLY A 469 4.30 21.37 7.51
N ASP A 470 3.21 21.26 8.28
CA ASP A 470 3.11 21.91 9.59
C ASP A 470 4.16 21.38 10.57
N VAL A 471 4.69 22.31 11.38
CA VAL A 471 5.57 22.00 12.50
C VAL A 471 4.85 22.41 13.78
N ILE A 472 4.58 21.46 14.66
CA ILE A 472 3.98 21.74 15.96
C ILE A 472 5.10 21.67 17.01
N GLU A 473 5.46 22.84 17.54
CA GLU A 473 6.53 23.02 18.50
C GLU A 473 5.98 23.08 19.92
N LEU A 474 6.49 22.22 20.79
CA LEU A 474 6.27 22.26 22.23
C LEU A 474 7.41 23.06 22.85
N ALA A 475 7.07 24.15 23.54
CA ALA A 475 8.03 24.92 24.31
C ALA A 475 8.69 24.05 25.41
N ALA A 476 9.78 24.58 25.99
CA ALA A 476 10.37 23.96 27.17
C ALA A 476 9.33 23.95 28.32
N GLY A 477 9.17 22.82 28.97
CA GLY A 477 8.19 22.64 30.04
C GLY A 477 7.75 21.19 30.22
N LYS A 478 6.95 20.99 31.27
CA LYS A 478 6.30 19.71 31.57
C LYS A 478 4.81 19.80 31.23
N TYR A 479 4.33 18.82 30.47
CA TYR A 479 2.96 18.72 29.99
C TYR A 479 2.31 17.49 30.61
N ASP A 480 1.30 17.66 31.48
CA ASP A 480 0.59 16.54 32.09
C ASP A 480 -0.65 16.19 31.26
N PHE A 481 -0.61 15.05 30.57
CA PHE A 481 -1.67 14.60 29.68
C PHE A 481 -2.43 13.39 30.25
N THR A 482 -3.73 13.36 30.00
CA THR A 482 -4.67 12.31 30.43
C THR A 482 -5.18 11.46 29.26
N SER A 483 -4.89 11.82 28.00
CA SER A 483 -5.35 11.08 26.83
C SER A 483 -4.27 10.94 25.75
N GLU A 484 -4.28 9.83 25.02
CA GLU A 484 -3.42 9.57 23.87
C GLU A 484 -3.50 10.66 22.77
N LEU A 485 -2.34 11.02 22.23
CA LEU A 485 -2.20 11.93 21.09
C LEU A 485 -2.31 11.16 19.77
N ASN A 486 -3.04 11.72 18.80
CA ASN A 486 -3.30 11.07 17.52
C ASN A 486 -2.85 11.97 16.35
N VAL A 487 -1.89 11.50 15.55
CA VAL A 487 -1.32 12.22 14.39
C VAL A 487 -1.68 11.51 13.09
N VAL A 488 -2.58 12.10 12.32
CA VAL A 488 -3.12 11.49 11.09
C VAL A 488 -2.63 12.19 9.82
N CYS A 489 -2.31 13.48 9.92
CA CYS A 489 -1.87 14.26 8.77
C CYS A 489 -0.48 13.80 8.29
N ASP A 490 -0.34 13.59 6.98
CA ASP A 490 0.96 13.37 6.34
C ASP A 490 1.85 14.61 6.51
N ASN A 491 3.16 14.39 6.58
CA ASN A 491 4.23 15.40 6.62
C ASN A 491 4.09 16.41 7.75
N VAL A 492 3.80 15.93 8.97
CA VAL A 492 3.79 16.76 10.18
C VAL A 492 5.04 16.51 10.99
N THR A 493 5.64 17.58 11.51
CA THR A 493 6.72 17.51 12.49
C THR A 493 6.21 17.87 13.89
N LEU A 494 6.36 16.97 14.86
CA LEU A 494 6.18 17.26 16.28
C LEU A 494 7.56 17.47 16.92
N ARG A 495 7.83 18.69 17.39
CA ARG A 495 9.15 19.09 17.88
C ARG A 495 9.08 19.61 19.31
N GLY A 496 10.02 19.19 20.17
CA GLY A 496 10.26 19.84 21.46
C GLY A 496 11.50 20.74 21.44
N ALA A 497 11.71 21.48 22.53
CA ALA A 497 12.88 22.33 22.72
C ALA A 497 14.19 21.56 23.04
N GLY A 498 14.14 20.23 23.02
CA GLY A 498 15.18 19.29 23.43
C GLY A 498 14.63 18.26 24.42
N ARG A 499 15.09 17.00 24.35
CA ARG A 499 14.55 15.91 25.17
C ARG A 499 14.58 16.19 26.67
N ASP A 500 15.60 16.87 27.15
CA ASP A 500 15.75 17.22 28.58
C ASP A 500 14.99 18.49 28.99
N LYS A 501 14.33 19.18 28.03
CA LYS A 501 13.63 20.44 28.25
C LYS A 501 12.13 20.34 28.03
N THR A 502 11.68 19.48 27.13
CA THR A 502 10.26 19.26 26.82
C THR A 502 9.87 17.85 27.22
N VAL A 503 8.99 17.74 28.22
CA VAL A 503 8.55 16.47 28.79
C VAL A 503 7.03 16.36 28.76
N ILE A 504 6.51 15.35 28.08
CA ILE A 504 5.09 14.98 28.09
C ILE A 504 4.90 13.80 29.04
N ASN A 505 4.14 14.01 30.10
CA ASN A 505 3.93 13.05 31.17
C ASN A 505 2.50 12.49 31.11
N PHE A 506 2.39 11.17 31.01
CA PHE A 506 1.13 10.42 30.89
C PHE A 506 0.75 9.66 32.17
N LYS A 507 1.37 9.96 33.31
CA LYS A 507 1.07 9.31 34.60
C LYS A 507 -0.42 9.31 35.00
N LYS A 508 -1.21 10.25 34.46
CA LYS A 508 -2.67 10.37 34.69
C LYS A 508 -3.51 9.94 33.49
N GLN A 509 -2.95 9.17 32.57
CA GLN A 509 -3.64 8.74 31.36
C GLN A 509 -4.82 7.82 31.68
N SER A 510 -6.03 8.27 31.33
CA SER A 510 -7.30 7.55 31.49
C SER A 510 -7.79 6.94 30.17
N ALA A 511 -7.28 7.43 29.02
CA ALA A 511 -7.76 7.09 27.69
C ALA A 511 -6.65 6.79 26.67
N GLY A 512 -6.91 5.82 25.78
CA GLY A 512 -5.98 5.35 24.75
C GLY A 512 -5.06 4.23 25.24
N SER A 513 -4.22 3.71 24.34
CA SER A 513 -3.31 2.59 24.61
C SER A 513 -1.83 2.93 24.36
N SER A 514 -1.54 4.13 23.89
CA SER A 514 -0.20 4.69 23.73
C SER A 514 -0.14 6.13 24.24
N GLY A 515 1.05 6.69 24.45
CA GLY A 515 1.21 8.13 24.64
C GLY A 515 0.92 8.90 23.35
N LEU A 516 1.49 8.41 22.25
CA LEU A 516 1.27 8.94 20.91
C LEU A 516 1.05 7.81 19.90
N LEU A 517 0.03 7.96 19.05
CA LEU A 517 -0.25 7.14 17.88
C LEU A 517 -0.18 8.01 16.61
N ALA A 518 0.66 7.63 15.65
CA ALA A 518 0.74 8.27 14.34
C ALA A 518 0.47 7.28 13.19
N THR A 519 -0.21 7.76 12.15
CA THR A 519 -0.51 6.99 10.93
C THR A 519 -0.18 7.74 9.64
N GLY A 520 0.09 9.04 9.70
CA GLY A 520 0.48 9.85 8.55
C GLY A 520 1.90 9.54 8.07
N ASN A 521 2.10 9.57 6.74
CA ASN A 521 3.41 9.44 6.10
C ASN A 521 4.29 10.67 6.38
N ALA A 522 5.60 10.57 6.20
CA ALA A 522 6.56 11.63 6.42
C ALA A 522 6.49 12.25 7.84
N PHE A 523 6.05 11.48 8.84
CA PHE A 523 5.95 11.94 10.22
C PHE A 523 7.35 12.06 10.85
N VAL A 524 7.61 13.20 11.47
CA VAL A 524 8.85 13.46 12.20
C VAL A 524 8.50 13.78 13.64
N ILE A 525 9.14 13.07 14.57
CA ILE A 525 9.12 13.43 16.00
C ILE A 525 10.54 13.68 16.49
N GLU A 526 10.76 14.84 17.10
CA GLU A 526 12.11 15.21 17.53
C GLU A 526 12.20 16.05 18.81
N GLY A 527 13.29 15.84 19.56
CA GLY A 527 13.71 16.73 20.65
C GLY A 527 12.74 16.83 21.83
N LEU A 528 12.11 15.72 22.25
CA LEU A 528 11.19 15.69 23.39
C LEU A 528 11.27 14.36 24.16
N THR A 529 10.69 14.34 25.36
CA THR A 529 10.51 13.13 26.18
C THR A 529 9.03 12.79 26.35
N ILE A 530 8.69 11.50 26.24
CA ILE A 530 7.41 10.92 26.67
C ILE A 530 7.64 10.06 27.91
N GLN A 531 6.85 10.28 28.97
CA GLN A 531 6.97 9.55 30.24
C GLN A 531 5.67 8.89 30.68
N ASP A 532 5.81 7.77 31.37
CA ASP A 532 4.78 7.14 32.21
C ASP A 532 3.46 6.86 31.48
N THR A 533 3.55 6.42 30.22
CA THR A 533 2.37 6.00 29.44
C THR A 533 1.79 4.70 30.01
N VAL A 534 0.46 4.57 30.00
CA VAL A 534 -0.20 3.34 30.49
C VAL A 534 0.02 2.15 29.56
N GLY A 535 0.31 2.40 28.29
CA GLY A 535 0.73 1.42 27.30
C GLY A 535 1.95 1.94 26.53
N SER A 536 2.04 1.71 25.23
CA SER A 536 3.25 2.05 24.45
C SER A 536 3.60 3.54 24.51
N GLY A 537 4.88 3.90 24.40
CA GLY A 537 5.31 5.29 24.36
C GLY A 537 4.85 5.99 23.09
N ILE A 538 5.50 5.67 21.97
CA ILE A 538 5.23 6.23 20.64
C ILE A 538 5.03 5.12 19.63
N LYS A 539 3.80 4.95 19.14
CA LYS A 539 3.44 4.02 18.09
C LYS A 539 3.28 4.74 16.75
N VAL A 540 3.95 4.25 15.71
CA VAL A 540 3.73 4.68 14.32
C VAL A 540 3.31 3.46 13.50
N LEU A 541 2.13 3.52 12.89
CA LEU A 541 1.48 2.36 12.27
C LEU A 541 1.25 2.60 10.78
N GLY A 542 1.86 1.77 9.92
CA GLY A 542 1.55 1.74 8.49
C GLY A 542 2.07 2.93 7.67
N ALA A 543 3.00 3.73 8.22
CA ALA A 543 3.48 4.96 7.60
C ALA A 543 4.79 4.78 6.81
N GLN A 544 5.02 5.64 5.84
CA GLN A 544 6.28 5.73 5.09
C GLN A 544 7.06 6.98 5.48
N ASP A 545 8.39 6.95 5.37
CA ASP A 545 9.29 8.09 5.62
C ASP A 545 9.22 8.60 7.08
N VAL A 546 9.41 7.70 8.05
CA VAL A 546 9.24 8.02 9.48
C VAL A 546 10.59 8.37 10.12
N ILE A 547 10.66 9.49 10.86
CA ILE A 547 11.84 9.86 11.65
C ILE A 547 11.50 9.98 13.13
N PHE A 548 12.31 9.31 13.95
CA PHE A 548 12.48 9.60 15.37
C PHE A 548 13.89 10.16 15.58
N ARG A 549 14.01 11.36 16.13
CA ARG A 549 15.32 12.00 16.37
C ARG A 549 15.41 12.62 17.75
N ASP A 550 16.43 12.26 18.51
CA ASP A 550 16.66 12.85 19.84
C ASP A 550 15.42 12.77 20.74
N VAL A 551 14.70 11.64 20.70
CA VAL A 551 13.49 11.40 21.50
C VAL A 551 13.81 10.45 22.66
N LYS A 552 13.24 10.72 23.84
CA LYS A 552 13.32 9.82 25.00
C LYS A 552 11.93 9.26 25.35
N VAL A 553 11.85 7.96 25.63
CA VAL A 553 10.69 7.33 26.26
C VAL A 553 11.12 6.67 27.56
N GLU A 554 10.37 6.89 28.65
CA GLU A 554 10.77 6.40 29.98
C GLU A 554 9.58 6.12 30.91
N TRP A 555 9.65 5.00 31.64
CA TRP A 555 8.83 4.76 32.82
C TRP A 555 9.63 5.10 34.08
N THR A 556 9.23 6.17 34.75
CA THR A 556 10.03 6.82 35.79
C THR A 556 9.98 6.11 37.14
N GLU A 557 8.99 5.24 37.35
CA GLU A 557 8.83 4.45 38.57
C GLU A 557 9.60 3.12 38.56
N GLY A 558 10.50 2.94 37.60
CA GLY A 558 11.28 1.72 37.43
C GLY A 558 10.59 0.65 36.60
N GLU A 559 11.21 -0.51 36.57
CA GLU A 559 10.86 -1.67 35.74
C GLU A 559 9.69 -2.43 36.38
N LYS A 560 8.54 -2.41 35.71
CA LYS A 560 7.35 -3.12 36.16
C LYS A 560 6.72 -3.86 35.00
N SER A 561 6.18 -5.03 35.26
CA SER A 561 5.37 -5.77 34.30
C SER A 561 4.11 -5.02 33.87
N THR A 562 3.72 -3.96 34.60
CA THR A 562 2.59 -3.09 34.26
C THR A 562 2.99 -1.86 33.42
N ASN A 563 4.27 -1.69 33.12
CA ASN A 563 4.71 -0.62 32.21
C ASN A 563 4.19 -0.89 30.79
N GLY A 564 4.33 0.11 29.92
CA GLY A 564 4.04 -0.09 28.51
C GLY A 564 4.97 -1.10 27.86
N ALA A 565 4.42 -1.87 26.92
CA ALA A 565 5.19 -2.88 26.19
C ALA A 565 6.34 -2.24 25.40
N TYR A 566 6.04 -1.24 24.57
CA TYR A 566 7.01 -0.70 23.62
C TYR A 566 7.31 0.77 23.88
N GLY A 567 8.59 1.15 23.90
CA GLY A 567 9.01 2.54 24.00
C GLY A 567 8.81 3.31 22.69
N ILE A 568 9.71 3.05 21.73
CA ILE A 568 9.62 3.55 20.34
C ILE A 568 9.16 2.39 19.45
N TYR A 569 8.05 2.57 18.75
CA TYR A 569 7.31 1.48 18.12
C TYR A 569 6.81 1.80 16.69
N PRO A 570 7.70 1.91 15.68
CA PRO A 570 7.28 1.77 14.29
C PRO A 570 6.88 0.33 13.95
N VAL A 571 5.72 0.18 13.31
CA VAL A 571 5.21 -1.12 12.85
C VAL A 571 4.49 -1.01 11.51
N GLU A 572 4.71 -1.98 10.63
CA GLU A 572 4.24 -1.94 9.23
C GLU A 572 4.71 -0.68 8.47
N CYS A 573 5.87 -0.14 8.86
CA CYS A 573 6.38 1.11 8.30
C CYS A 573 7.39 0.86 7.18
N LYS A 574 7.64 1.88 6.34
CA LYS A 574 8.69 1.83 5.31
C LYS A 574 9.59 3.05 5.39
N ASN A 575 10.88 2.88 5.12
CA ASN A 575 11.87 3.96 5.11
C ASN A 575 11.91 4.69 6.48
N VAL A 576 12.38 3.99 7.51
CA VAL A 576 12.33 4.44 8.91
C VAL A 576 13.73 4.77 9.42
N LEU A 577 13.88 5.95 10.03
CA LEU A 577 15.08 6.36 10.76
C LEU A 577 14.76 6.54 12.24
N ILE A 578 15.45 5.79 13.09
CA ILE A 578 15.49 6.01 14.53
C ILE A 578 16.92 6.41 14.87
N GLU A 579 17.13 7.67 15.27
CA GLU A 579 18.47 8.19 15.58
C GLU A 579 18.56 8.95 16.90
N ASN A 580 19.61 8.68 17.66
CA ASN A 580 19.93 9.37 18.92
C ASN A 580 18.82 9.28 19.99
N CYS A 581 17.99 8.23 19.92
CA CYS A 581 16.87 8.05 20.82
C CYS A 581 17.25 7.31 22.10
N VAL A 582 16.44 7.46 23.15
CA VAL A 582 16.63 6.81 24.45
C VAL A 582 15.35 6.09 24.87
N SER A 583 15.45 4.85 25.31
CA SER A 583 14.31 4.09 25.83
C SER A 583 14.65 3.37 27.13
N ILE A 584 13.80 3.56 28.15
CA ILE A 584 14.04 3.11 29.52
C ILE A 584 12.78 2.53 30.17
N GLY A 585 12.84 1.28 30.65
CA GLY A 585 11.78 0.70 31.49
C GLY A 585 10.62 0.03 30.74
N ALA A 586 10.73 -0.21 29.43
CA ALA A 586 9.69 -0.89 28.65
C ALA A 586 9.56 -2.36 29.06
N SER A 587 8.32 -2.82 29.24
CA SER A 587 8.02 -4.19 29.70
C SER A 587 8.15 -5.26 28.61
N ASP A 588 8.40 -4.85 27.37
CA ASP A 588 8.63 -5.74 26.23
C ASP A 588 9.90 -5.28 25.50
N ALA A 589 9.85 -4.22 24.69
CA ALA A 589 11.02 -3.71 23.98
C ALA A 589 11.19 -2.20 24.10
N GLY A 590 12.41 -1.75 24.39
CA GLY A 590 12.75 -0.34 24.47
C GLY A 590 12.58 0.34 23.11
N ILE A 591 13.24 -0.19 22.09
CA ILE A 591 13.08 0.21 20.70
C ILE A 591 12.63 -1.03 19.94
N TYR A 592 11.42 -1.00 19.40
CA TYR A 592 10.82 -2.11 18.67
C TYR A 592 10.56 -1.69 17.23
N VAL A 593 11.00 -2.50 16.28
CA VAL A 593 10.71 -2.36 14.86
C VAL A 593 10.05 -3.64 14.38
N GLY A 594 8.75 -3.58 14.07
CA GLY A 594 7.99 -4.76 13.65
C GLY A 594 7.46 -4.66 12.23
N GLN A 595 7.48 -5.76 11.48
CA GLN A 595 6.77 -5.89 10.20
C GLN A 595 7.10 -4.76 9.20
N SER A 596 8.31 -4.19 9.28
CA SER A 596 8.69 -2.97 8.57
C SER A 596 9.69 -3.24 7.44
N GLN A 597 9.99 -2.23 6.63
CA GLN A 597 10.95 -2.34 5.53
C GLN A 597 11.86 -1.10 5.41
N ASP A 598 13.15 -1.31 5.13
CA ASP A 598 14.16 -0.24 5.02
C ASP A 598 14.28 0.58 6.30
N VAL A 599 14.96 0.04 7.29
CA VAL A 599 15.07 0.63 8.63
C VAL A 599 16.50 0.90 9.02
N ILE A 600 16.77 2.07 9.62
CA ILE A 600 18.03 2.38 10.29
C ILE A 600 17.74 2.71 11.76
N VAL A 601 18.40 1.99 12.67
CA VAL A 601 18.45 2.29 14.11
C VAL A 601 19.88 2.64 14.49
N ARG A 602 20.15 3.89 14.86
CA ARG A 602 21.52 4.34 15.16
C ARG A 602 21.68 5.30 16.32
N GLY A 603 22.84 5.26 16.97
CA GLY A 603 23.18 6.22 18.04
C GLY A 603 22.25 6.17 19.26
N CYS A 604 21.45 5.11 19.41
CA CYS A 604 20.42 5.01 20.44
C CYS A 604 20.94 4.37 21.73
N LEU A 605 20.28 4.70 22.85
CA LEU A 605 20.49 4.06 24.15
C LEU A 605 19.21 3.31 24.56
N ALA A 606 19.31 1.99 24.68
CA ALA A 606 18.26 1.16 25.24
C ALA A 606 18.75 0.53 26.55
N THR A 607 18.10 0.85 27.66
CA THR A 607 18.52 0.36 28.98
C THR A 607 17.36 0.09 29.92
N ARG A 608 17.50 -0.89 30.82
CA ARG A 608 16.47 -1.24 31.82
C ARG A 608 15.14 -1.66 31.19
N ASN A 609 15.18 -2.23 29.99
CA ASN A 609 14.03 -2.82 29.31
C ASN A 609 14.09 -4.35 29.43
N VAL A 610 13.02 -5.06 29.04
CA VAL A 610 13.12 -6.50 28.81
C VAL A 610 14.04 -6.73 27.61
N THR A 611 13.60 -6.38 26.41
CA THR A 611 14.45 -6.28 25.22
C THR A 611 14.93 -4.85 25.04
N GLY A 612 16.24 -4.65 24.82
CA GLY A 612 16.79 -3.35 24.50
C GLY A 612 16.31 -2.85 23.13
N ILE A 613 16.77 -3.52 22.07
CA ILE A 613 16.39 -3.25 20.67
C ILE A 613 15.84 -4.53 20.05
N GLU A 614 14.68 -4.44 19.41
CA GLU A 614 14.02 -5.56 18.76
C GLU A 614 13.72 -5.27 17.30
N ILE A 615 14.11 -6.22 16.43
CA ILE A 615 13.81 -6.23 15.00
C ILE A 615 12.97 -7.49 14.74
N GLU A 616 11.66 -7.30 14.63
CA GLU A 616 10.66 -8.37 14.44
C GLU A 616 10.16 -8.36 13.00
N ASN A 617 10.18 -9.51 12.31
CA ASN A 617 9.51 -9.70 11.02
C ASN A 617 9.82 -8.58 10.00
N THR A 618 11.04 -8.05 10.01
CA THR A 618 11.40 -6.80 9.30
C THR A 618 12.36 -7.10 8.16
N LEU A 619 12.11 -6.48 6.99
CA LEU A 619 12.92 -6.65 5.79
C LEU A 619 13.90 -5.49 5.63
N ARG A 620 15.20 -5.79 5.60
CA ARG A 620 16.29 -4.81 5.49
C ARG A 620 16.31 -3.85 6.68
N ALA A 621 17.14 -4.17 7.68
CA ALA A 621 17.42 -3.26 8.80
C ALA A 621 18.92 -3.14 9.10
N ASP A 622 19.36 -1.91 9.38
CA ASP A 622 20.71 -1.57 9.84
C ASP A 622 20.61 -1.09 11.29
N VAL A 623 21.24 -1.83 12.20
CA VAL A 623 21.28 -1.54 13.64
C VAL A 623 22.72 -1.29 14.04
N TYR A 624 23.11 -0.02 14.22
CA TYR A 624 24.52 0.32 14.47
C TYR A 624 24.78 1.54 15.35
N ASP A 625 25.98 1.61 15.92
CA ASP A 625 26.40 2.68 16.85
C ASP A 625 25.45 2.84 18.06
N ASN A 626 24.73 1.79 18.45
CA ASN A 626 23.81 1.82 19.60
C ASN A 626 24.46 1.28 20.88
N VAL A 627 23.89 1.66 22.02
CA VAL A 627 24.22 1.10 23.34
C VAL A 627 22.99 0.36 23.88
N ALA A 628 23.11 -0.96 24.01
CA ALA A 628 22.10 -1.81 24.65
C ALA A 628 22.69 -2.38 25.95
N THR A 629 22.25 -1.86 27.10
CA THR A 629 22.85 -2.19 28.40
C THR A 629 21.86 -2.29 29.54
N ASP A 630 22.10 -3.20 30.50
CA ASP A 630 21.22 -3.42 31.66
C ASP A 630 19.76 -3.71 31.25
N ASN A 631 19.57 -4.42 30.14
CA ASN A 631 18.28 -5.00 29.76
C ASN A 631 18.23 -6.49 30.16
N THR A 632 17.09 -7.17 29.97
CA THR A 632 17.04 -8.64 30.07
C THR A 632 17.77 -9.28 28.89
N GLY A 633 17.44 -8.82 27.69
CA GLY A 633 18.09 -9.13 26.42
C GLY A 633 18.57 -7.85 25.72
N GLY A 634 19.74 -7.88 25.09
CA GLY A 634 20.33 -6.71 24.41
C GLY A 634 19.66 -6.36 23.09
N ILE A 635 19.99 -7.09 22.04
CA ILE A 635 19.44 -6.91 20.67
C ILE A 635 18.82 -8.21 20.20
N MET A 636 17.51 -8.21 19.94
CA MET A 636 16.77 -9.38 19.46
C MET A 636 16.40 -9.18 17.99
N VAL A 637 16.70 -10.17 17.16
CA VAL A 637 16.39 -10.21 15.73
C VAL A 637 15.60 -11.48 15.48
N PHE A 638 14.28 -11.41 15.37
CA PHE A 638 13.49 -12.62 15.23
C PHE A 638 12.23 -12.52 14.37
N ASP A 639 11.76 -13.68 13.92
CA ASP A 639 10.48 -13.84 13.22
C ASP A 639 9.49 -14.62 14.08
N LEU A 640 8.23 -14.17 14.11
CA LEU A 640 7.10 -14.79 14.78
C LEU A 640 5.98 -15.17 13.78
N PRO A 641 5.26 -16.28 13.99
CA PRO A 641 4.17 -16.72 13.12
C PRO A 641 2.89 -15.88 13.31
N GLY A 642 1.96 -15.97 12.34
CA GLY A 642 0.61 -15.40 12.46
C GLY A 642 0.49 -13.89 12.21
N LEU A 643 1.48 -13.30 11.53
CA LEU A 643 1.58 -11.87 11.22
C LEU A 643 1.37 -11.55 9.74
N ASN A 644 1.16 -10.27 9.43
CA ASN A 644 0.93 -9.81 8.05
C ASN A 644 2.20 -9.94 7.20
N LEU A 645 3.35 -9.52 7.74
CA LEU A 645 4.67 -9.84 7.22
C LEU A 645 5.20 -11.04 7.99
N VAL A 646 5.19 -12.21 7.35
CA VAL A 646 5.40 -13.50 8.04
C VAL A 646 6.88 -13.81 8.30
N ASN A 647 7.78 -13.48 7.37
CA ASN A 647 9.22 -13.71 7.51
C ASN A 647 9.97 -12.42 7.16
N GLY A 648 10.92 -12.04 8.01
CA GLY A 648 11.83 -10.91 7.85
C GLY A 648 13.14 -11.32 7.15
N GLY A 649 14.17 -10.49 7.31
CA GLY A 649 15.53 -10.82 6.91
C GLY A 649 16.31 -9.65 6.32
N TYR A 650 17.56 -9.92 5.95
CA TYR A 650 18.54 -8.92 5.48
C TYR A 650 18.89 -7.89 6.57
N VAL A 651 19.15 -8.36 7.79
CA VAL A 651 19.43 -7.51 8.95
C VAL A 651 20.92 -7.46 9.25
N ARG A 652 21.46 -6.26 9.44
CA ARG A 652 22.86 -6.01 9.81
C ARG A 652 22.95 -5.39 11.19
N VAL A 653 23.61 -6.05 12.11
CA VAL A 653 23.86 -5.59 13.49
C VAL A 653 25.35 -5.33 13.63
N TYR A 654 25.77 -4.06 13.67
CA TYR A 654 27.19 -3.73 13.68
C TYR A 654 27.59 -2.50 14.49
N LYS A 655 28.83 -2.44 14.98
CA LYS A 655 29.33 -1.29 15.76
C LYS A 655 28.49 -0.93 16.99
N ASN A 656 27.75 -1.88 17.55
CA ASN A 656 26.99 -1.67 18.77
C ASN A 656 27.84 -2.01 20.00
N ASN A 657 27.52 -1.35 21.11
CA ASN A 657 27.96 -1.72 22.44
C ASN A 657 26.83 -2.44 23.18
N VAL A 658 26.88 -3.76 23.16
CA VAL A 658 25.91 -4.65 23.81
C VAL A 658 26.59 -5.19 25.07
N LYS A 659 26.21 -4.67 26.24
CA LYS A 659 26.94 -4.97 27.48
C LYS A 659 26.04 -5.16 28.68
N ASP A 660 26.37 -6.14 29.51
CA ASP A 660 25.76 -6.34 30.83
C ASP A 660 24.22 -6.37 30.83
N ASN A 661 23.61 -6.90 29.77
CA ASN A 661 22.16 -7.13 29.69
C ASN A 661 21.76 -8.31 30.58
N ASN A 662 21.79 -8.07 31.90
CA ASN A 662 21.60 -9.06 32.96
C ASN A 662 20.39 -8.73 33.84
N HIS A 663 19.57 -7.77 33.43
CA HIS A 663 18.39 -7.35 34.18
C HIS A 663 17.40 -8.51 34.32
N ALA A 664 16.67 -8.55 35.43
CA ALA A 664 15.66 -9.59 35.62
C ALA A 664 14.53 -9.42 34.59
N ASN A 665 14.03 -10.52 34.01
CA ASN A 665 12.90 -10.45 33.10
C ASN A 665 11.65 -10.02 33.88
N PHE A 666 11.06 -8.89 33.50
CA PHE A 666 9.85 -8.34 34.10
C PHE A 666 8.69 -8.25 33.10
N ALA A 667 8.78 -8.94 31.96
CA ALA A 667 7.70 -8.96 30.99
C ALA A 667 6.43 -9.58 31.60
N PRO A 668 5.24 -9.13 31.17
CA PRO A 668 4.00 -9.82 31.51
C PRO A 668 4.07 -11.30 31.10
N LEU A 669 3.67 -12.20 32.01
CA LEU A 669 3.59 -13.62 31.71
C LEU A 669 2.68 -13.88 30.49
N GLY A 670 3.01 -14.90 29.70
CA GLY A 670 2.28 -15.27 28.49
C GLY A 670 2.64 -14.47 27.24
N THR A 671 3.55 -13.48 27.34
CA THR A 671 4.20 -12.87 26.16
C THR A 671 5.40 -13.70 25.71
N VAL A 672 5.77 -13.64 24.43
CA VAL A 672 6.94 -14.37 23.90
C VAL A 672 8.24 -13.92 24.58
N VAL A 673 8.39 -12.61 24.81
CA VAL A 673 9.57 -12.04 25.46
C VAL A 673 9.69 -12.40 26.95
N ALA A 674 8.62 -12.88 27.60
CA ALA A 674 8.70 -13.39 28.97
C ALA A 674 9.57 -14.65 29.10
N ASP A 675 9.79 -15.37 28.00
CA ASP A 675 10.68 -16.53 27.97
C ASP A 675 12.13 -16.17 27.59
N VAL A 676 12.44 -14.89 27.28
CA VAL A 676 13.81 -14.42 27.04
C VAL A 676 14.64 -14.56 28.32
N PRO A 677 15.74 -15.33 28.31
CA PRO A 677 16.58 -15.48 29.48
C PRO A 677 17.29 -14.16 29.85
N PRO A 678 17.22 -13.73 31.12
CA PRO A 678 18.14 -12.72 31.65
C PRO A 678 19.60 -13.06 31.33
N GLY A 679 20.38 -12.08 30.90
CA GLY A 679 21.77 -12.33 30.53
C GLY A 679 21.95 -12.70 29.07
N THR A 680 21.10 -12.23 28.17
CA THR A 680 21.23 -12.49 26.72
C THR A 680 21.75 -11.25 25.99
N GLY A 681 22.84 -11.40 25.23
CA GLY A 681 23.42 -10.32 24.43
C GLY A 681 22.63 -10.07 23.15
N VAL A 682 22.93 -10.84 22.11
CA VAL A 682 22.24 -10.84 20.81
C VAL A 682 21.51 -12.16 20.62
N MET A 683 20.26 -12.14 20.18
CA MET A 683 19.51 -13.35 19.82
C MET A 683 19.00 -13.25 18.39
N ILE A 684 19.23 -14.30 17.61
CA ILE A 684 18.67 -14.51 16.29
C ILE A 684 17.71 -15.68 16.41
N LEU A 685 16.41 -15.46 16.19
CA LEU A 685 15.39 -16.50 16.27
C LEU A 685 14.60 -16.57 14.96
N ALA A 686 14.72 -17.69 14.25
CA ALA A 686 14.05 -18.01 12.98
C ALA A 686 14.30 -17.07 11.79
N MET A 687 14.94 -15.92 11.96
CA MET A 687 15.15 -14.97 10.87
C MET A 687 16.35 -15.34 10.00
N ASP A 688 16.16 -15.20 8.68
CA ASP A 688 17.16 -15.44 7.67
C ASP A 688 18.00 -14.20 7.32
N ASN A 689 19.16 -14.43 6.72
CA ASN A 689 20.03 -13.38 6.16
C ASN A 689 20.36 -12.32 7.23
N VAL A 690 21.02 -12.74 8.31
CA VAL A 690 21.43 -11.86 9.41
C VAL A 690 22.96 -11.81 9.50
N GLU A 691 23.51 -10.60 9.54
CA GLU A 691 24.95 -10.33 9.65
C GLU A 691 25.24 -9.57 10.96
N VAL A 692 26.02 -10.17 11.86
CA VAL A 692 26.42 -9.60 13.15
C VAL A 692 27.93 -9.36 13.14
N PHE A 693 28.37 -8.10 13.05
CA PHE A 693 29.80 -7.80 12.88
C PHE A 693 30.31 -6.52 13.54
N ASP A 694 31.60 -6.46 13.88
CA ASP A 694 32.24 -5.26 14.45
C ASP A 694 31.57 -4.73 15.73
N ASN A 695 30.91 -5.58 16.52
CA ASN A 695 30.26 -5.20 17.78
C ASN A 695 31.17 -5.46 18.99
N ASP A 696 30.95 -4.69 20.06
CA ASP A 696 31.40 -5.02 21.42
C ASP A 696 30.26 -5.76 22.14
N ILE A 697 30.42 -7.06 22.39
CA ILE A 697 29.38 -7.91 23.02
C ILE A 697 29.95 -8.54 24.29
N THR A 698 29.60 -8.02 25.46
CA THR A 698 30.32 -8.38 26.70
C THR A 698 29.44 -8.54 27.94
N GLY A 699 29.83 -9.46 28.82
CA GLY A 699 29.31 -9.51 30.20
C GLY A 699 27.92 -10.11 30.38
N HIS A 700 27.41 -10.85 29.40
CA HIS A 700 26.07 -11.46 29.45
C HIS A 700 26.07 -12.79 30.22
N LEU A 701 25.28 -12.88 31.30
CA LEU A 701 25.30 -14.03 32.22
C LEU A 701 24.86 -15.35 31.57
N THR A 702 23.96 -15.31 30.59
CA THR A 702 23.45 -16.48 29.87
C THR A 702 24.24 -16.74 28.60
N ASN A 703 24.21 -15.85 27.60
CA ASN A 703 24.97 -15.99 26.36
C ASN A 703 25.24 -14.64 25.71
N ASN A 704 26.36 -14.55 24.96
CA ASN A 704 26.67 -13.35 24.20
C ASN A 704 25.91 -13.33 22.86
N VAL A 705 25.87 -14.45 22.13
CA VAL A 705 25.08 -14.59 20.89
C VAL A 705 24.34 -15.92 20.88
N MET A 706 23.06 -15.92 20.54
CA MET A 706 22.22 -17.10 20.33
C MET A 706 21.67 -17.15 18.91
N ILE A 707 21.70 -18.32 18.28
CA ILE A 707 21.04 -18.63 17.01
C ILE A 707 20.07 -19.77 17.27
N LEU A 708 18.77 -19.51 17.07
CA LEU A 708 17.69 -20.41 17.47
C LEU A 708 16.67 -20.57 16.33
N SER A 709 16.18 -21.79 16.14
CA SER A 709 14.96 -22.07 15.42
C SER A 709 13.75 -21.83 16.32
N TYR A 710 12.64 -21.38 15.74
CA TYR A 710 11.37 -21.27 16.46
C TYR A 710 10.96 -22.60 17.11
N LEU A 711 11.35 -23.74 16.53
CA LEU A 711 10.99 -25.09 17.00
C LEU A 711 11.58 -25.47 18.36
N ILE A 712 12.60 -24.75 18.86
CA ILE A 712 13.13 -24.95 20.21
C ILE A 712 12.33 -24.17 21.26
N VAL A 713 11.68 -23.08 20.85
CA VAL A 713 10.87 -22.22 21.72
C VAL A 713 9.42 -22.72 21.76
N GLU A 714 8.83 -23.02 20.60
CA GLU A 714 7.43 -23.47 20.50
C GLU A 714 7.23 -24.48 19.34
N ARG A 715 6.41 -25.52 19.57
CA ARG A 715 6.25 -26.67 18.64
C ARG A 715 4.84 -26.91 18.11
N LYS A 716 3.92 -25.97 18.27
CA LYS A 716 2.50 -26.19 17.89
C LYS A 716 2.18 -25.56 16.53
N ASP A 717 1.30 -26.24 15.80
CA ASP A 717 0.65 -25.88 14.52
C ASP A 717 1.06 -24.51 13.93
N LEU A 718 2.25 -24.47 13.33
CA LEU A 718 2.81 -23.27 12.71
C LEU A 718 2.04 -22.94 11.41
N ASP A 719 1.90 -21.66 11.11
CA ASP A 719 1.42 -21.21 9.80
C ASP A 719 2.29 -21.85 8.69
N LYS A 720 1.66 -22.42 7.67
CA LYS A 720 2.36 -23.05 6.52
C LYS A 720 3.29 -22.09 5.78
N LYS A 721 3.11 -20.78 5.94
CA LYS A 721 3.96 -19.74 5.33
C LYS A 721 5.13 -19.31 6.20
N PHE A 722 5.13 -19.66 7.48
CA PHE A 722 6.17 -19.26 8.43
C PHE A 722 7.39 -20.16 8.30
N ASP A 723 8.56 -19.55 8.19
CA ASP A 723 9.84 -20.24 8.22
C ASP A 723 10.39 -20.26 9.65
N PRO A 724 10.43 -21.42 10.33
CA PRO A 724 10.92 -21.47 11.70
C PRO A 724 12.45 -21.64 11.78
N TYR A 725 13.19 -21.68 10.68
CA TYR A 725 14.61 -22.03 10.66
C TYR A 725 15.48 -20.79 10.39
N PRO A 726 16.53 -20.51 11.19
CA PRO A 726 17.49 -19.47 10.86
C PRO A 726 18.46 -19.97 9.77
N GLU A 727 18.49 -19.30 8.63
CA GLU A 727 19.36 -19.62 7.49
C GLU A 727 20.20 -18.40 7.05
N VAL A 728 21.39 -18.66 6.53
CA VAL A 728 22.31 -17.61 6.01
C VAL A 728 22.69 -16.60 7.09
N ILE A 729 23.27 -17.09 8.19
CA ILE A 729 23.70 -16.26 9.33
C ILE A 729 25.21 -16.09 9.30
N SER A 730 25.69 -14.85 9.46
CA SER A 730 27.11 -14.53 9.48
C SER A 730 27.47 -13.77 10.76
N ILE A 731 28.38 -14.30 11.56
CA ILE A 731 28.88 -13.67 12.79
C ILE A 731 30.39 -13.49 12.67
N HIS A 732 30.88 -12.26 12.58
CA HIS A 732 32.31 -12.03 12.38
C HIS A 732 32.86 -10.72 12.90
N ASP A 733 34.17 -10.67 13.12
CA ASP A 733 34.89 -9.44 13.48
C ASP A 733 34.35 -8.77 14.78
N ASN A 734 33.67 -9.54 15.65
CA ASN A 734 33.14 -9.04 16.92
C ASN A 734 34.12 -9.21 18.08
N ARG A 735 34.01 -8.34 19.06
CA ARG A 735 34.76 -8.35 20.32
C ARG A 735 33.88 -8.97 21.40
N ILE A 736 33.89 -10.30 21.48
CA ILE A 736 32.99 -11.09 22.34
C ILE A 736 33.72 -11.60 23.58
N SER A 737 33.18 -11.35 24.77
CA SER A 737 33.79 -11.89 26.01
C SER A 737 32.84 -11.97 27.21
N GLY A 738 33.23 -12.74 28.22
CA GLY A 738 32.57 -12.73 29.54
C GLY A 738 31.19 -13.41 29.60
N GLY A 739 30.78 -14.15 28.56
CA GLY A 739 29.49 -14.81 28.46
C GLY A 739 29.36 -16.11 29.27
N GLY A 740 28.12 -16.54 29.52
CA GLY A 740 27.80 -17.92 29.92
C GLY A 740 28.12 -18.31 31.36
N LYS A 741 28.39 -17.35 32.24
CA LYS A 741 28.81 -17.61 33.63
C LYS A 741 27.67 -18.04 34.56
N LYS A 742 26.44 -17.60 34.30
CA LYS A 742 25.25 -17.93 35.09
C LYS A 742 24.01 -18.04 34.19
N PRO A 743 23.93 -19.08 33.33
CA PRO A 743 22.80 -19.27 32.44
C PRO A 743 21.49 -19.40 33.21
N SER A 744 20.43 -18.84 32.64
CA SER A 744 19.07 -18.86 33.19
C SER A 744 18.04 -19.16 32.11
N GLY A 745 16.77 -19.30 32.47
CA GLY A 745 15.70 -19.68 31.54
C GLY A 745 15.56 -21.18 31.34
N LYS A 746 14.36 -21.63 30.95
CA LYS A 746 14.00 -23.06 30.90
C LYS A 746 14.88 -23.85 29.92
N ILE A 747 15.05 -23.33 28.70
CA ILE A 747 15.82 -23.97 27.63
C ILE A 747 17.30 -24.05 28.04
N SER A 748 17.88 -22.93 28.49
CA SER A 748 19.29 -22.92 28.86
C SER A 748 19.58 -23.86 30.03
N MET A 749 18.71 -23.89 31.04
CA MET A 749 18.86 -24.81 32.17
C MET A 749 18.73 -26.29 31.79
N ALA A 750 17.82 -26.62 30.86
CA ALA A 750 17.67 -27.99 30.35
C ALA A 750 18.92 -28.46 29.58
N LEU A 751 19.59 -27.53 28.89
CA LEU A 751 20.75 -27.82 28.05
C LEU A 751 22.10 -27.65 28.77
N LEU A 752 22.12 -27.05 29.96
CA LEU A 752 23.34 -26.78 30.74
C LEU A 752 24.20 -28.01 31.04
N PRO A 753 23.64 -29.18 31.42
CA PRO A 753 24.45 -30.39 31.65
C PRO A 753 25.12 -30.87 30.37
N ILE A 754 24.42 -30.77 29.23
CA ILE A 754 24.92 -31.18 27.91
C ILE A 754 26.00 -30.20 27.42
N ALA A 755 25.83 -28.91 27.71
CA ALA A 755 26.82 -27.87 27.46
C ALA A 755 28.05 -27.93 28.40
N GLY A 756 28.13 -28.91 29.32
CA GLY A 756 29.29 -29.08 30.20
C GLY A 756 29.35 -28.07 31.35
N GLY A 757 28.19 -27.56 31.81
CA GLY A 757 28.08 -26.71 33.00
C GLY A 757 28.35 -25.22 32.77
N LYS A 758 28.78 -24.81 31.57
CA LYS A 758 28.93 -23.41 31.15
C LYS A 758 28.40 -23.25 29.72
N PHE A 759 27.60 -22.21 29.46
CA PHE A 759 27.17 -21.92 28.09
C PHE A 759 28.31 -21.29 27.26
N PRO A 760 28.40 -21.58 25.95
CA PRO A 760 29.37 -20.96 25.06
C PRO A 760 29.05 -19.47 24.85
N ASP A 761 30.01 -18.68 24.38
CA ASP A 761 29.75 -17.28 24.00
C ASP A 761 28.77 -17.21 22.83
N ILE A 762 28.98 -18.04 21.80
CA ILE A 762 28.09 -18.21 20.64
C ILE A 762 27.42 -19.58 20.73
N PHE A 763 26.09 -19.58 20.81
CA PHE A 763 25.25 -20.76 20.94
C PHE A 763 24.39 -20.93 19.69
N TYR A 764 24.41 -22.12 19.09
CA TYR A 764 23.51 -22.50 18.00
C TYR A 764 22.73 -23.76 18.38
N ASP A 765 21.41 -23.77 18.17
CA ASP A 765 20.59 -24.94 18.50
C ASP A 765 20.77 -26.14 17.56
N GLY A 766 21.24 -25.90 16.32
CA GLY A 766 21.50 -26.94 15.32
C GLY A 766 20.27 -27.48 14.60
N ILE A 767 19.12 -26.83 14.71
CA ILE A 767 17.92 -27.26 13.97
C ILE A 767 18.03 -26.72 12.54
N LEU A 768 18.00 -27.61 11.56
CA LEU A 768 18.15 -27.30 10.14
C LEU A 768 16.80 -27.41 9.40
N ASN A 769 16.62 -26.57 8.38
CA ASN A 769 15.50 -26.68 7.45
C ASN A 769 15.61 -28.02 6.68
N PRO A 770 14.58 -28.89 6.69
CA PRO A 770 14.60 -30.14 5.93
C PRO A 770 14.47 -29.93 4.42
N SER A 771 13.99 -28.76 3.99
CA SER A 771 13.75 -28.41 2.59
C SER A 771 14.31 -27.02 2.26
N PRO A 772 15.62 -26.77 2.43
CA PRO A 772 16.22 -25.45 2.28
C PRO A 772 16.18 -24.98 0.83
N SER A 773 16.21 -23.67 0.62
CA SER A 773 16.26 -23.08 -0.73
C SER A 773 17.54 -23.50 -1.50
N PRO A 774 17.56 -23.45 -2.84
CA PRO A 774 18.76 -23.79 -3.62
C PRO A 774 20.00 -22.96 -3.25
N GLU A 775 19.82 -21.75 -2.73
CA GLU A 775 20.91 -20.88 -2.27
C GLU A 775 21.48 -21.38 -0.94
N VAL A 776 20.61 -21.74 0.01
CA VAL A 776 21.04 -22.34 1.28
C VAL A 776 21.66 -23.72 1.06
N GLN A 777 21.15 -24.52 0.13
CA GLN A 777 21.73 -25.82 -0.24
C GLN A 777 23.20 -25.69 -0.71
N LYS A 778 23.55 -24.61 -1.42
CA LYS A 778 24.94 -24.35 -1.84
C LYS A 778 25.87 -24.06 -0.66
N LEU A 779 25.34 -23.46 0.41
CA LEU A 779 26.08 -23.24 1.66
C LEU A 779 26.19 -24.54 2.49
N GLY A 780 25.32 -25.51 2.22
CA GLY A 780 25.24 -26.80 2.89
C GLY A 780 24.69 -26.69 4.32
N LYS A 781 24.94 -27.72 5.14
CA LYS A 781 24.50 -27.76 6.56
C LYS A 781 25.11 -26.65 7.45
N TYR A 782 26.01 -25.84 6.90
CA TYR A 782 26.68 -24.75 7.57
C TYR A 782 26.27 -23.41 6.93
N SER A 783 24.97 -23.22 6.69
CA SER A 783 24.43 -21.89 6.32
C SER A 783 24.71 -20.82 7.37
N ILE A 784 25.09 -21.24 8.58
CA ILE A 784 25.68 -20.45 9.66
C ILE A 784 27.20 -20.36 9.48
N ARG A 785 27.75 -19.15 9.46
CA ARG A 785 29.18 -18.86 9.38
C ARG A 785 29.66 -18.02 10.54
N ILE A 786 30.82 -18.40 11.10
CA ILE A 786 31.39 -17.77 12.28
C ILE A 786 32.90 -17.67 12.10
N ARG A 787 33.44 -16.44 12.10
CA ARG A 787 34.89 -16.18 11.92
C ARG A 787 35.36 -14.95 12.69
N ASP A 788 36.65 -14.87 13.02
CA ASP A 788 37.28 -13.63 13.50
C ASP A 788 36.64 -12.95 14.73
N ASN A 789 36.01 -13.71 15.63
CA ASN A 789 35.33 -13.18 16.85
C ASN A 789 36.20 -13.20 18.12
N GLY A 790 37.53 -13.13 17.97
CA GLY A 790 38.49 -13.27 19.07
C GLY A 790 38.46 -14.66 19.72
N ASP A 791 38.54 -14.71 21.04
CA ASP A 791 38.56 -15.96 21.84
C ASP A 791 37.16 -16.50 22.17
N ALA A 792 36.13 -16.09 21.42
CA ALA A 792 34.75 -16.50 21.66
C ALA A 792 34.59 -18.02 21.60
N THR A 793 34.01 -18.59 22.66
CA THR A 793 33.66 -20.02 22.69
C THR A 793 32.40 -20.29 21.89
N PHE A 794 32.34 -21.43 21.21
CA PHE A 794 31.22 -21.83 20.35
C PHE A 794 30.69 -23.23 20.72
N ALA A 795 29.37 -23.43 20.57
CA ALA A 795 28.80 -24.77 20.48
C ALA A 795 27.54 -24.79 19.59
N ASN A 796 27.46 -25.79 18.72
CA ASN A 796 26.23 -26.24 18.08
C ASN A 796 25.68 -27.44 18.86
N MET A 797 24.48 -27.27 19.42
CA MET A 797 23.82 -28.26 20.27
C MET A 797 23.17 -29.41 19.50
N ASP A 798 22.95 -29.29 18.19
CA ASP A 798 22.29 -30.32 17.37
C ASP A 798 21.05 -30.93 18.06
N VAL A 799 20.14 -30.05 18.52
CA VAL A 799 19.00 -30.42 19.36
C VAL A 799 18.07 -31.40 18.64
N ALA A 800 18.03 -31.38 17.31
CA ALA A 800 17.27 -32.34 16.52
C ALA A 800 17.72 -33.80 16.75
N ASN A 801 19.01 -34.02 17.03
CA ASN A 801 19.58 -35.35 17.32
C ASN A 801 19.74 -35.64 18.81
N LEU A 802 19.36 -34.69 19.69
CA LEU A 802 19.45 -34.83 21.13
C LEU A 802 18.29 -35.68 21.69
N SER A 803 18.53 -36.99 21.83
CA SER A 803 17.59 -37.94 22.44
C SER A 803 18.27 -38.81 23.50
N PRO A 804 17.54 -39.35 24.50
CA PRO A 804 18.12 -40.29 25.47
C PRO A 804 18.80 -41.49 24.80
N GLU A 805 18.23 -42.01 23.70
CA GLU A 805 18.81 -43.09 22.92
C GLU A 805 20.14 -42.68 22.28
N ASN A 806 20.19 -41.51 21.61
CA ASN A 806 21.40 -41.05 20.95
C ASN A 806 22.51 -40.67 21.94
N LEU A 807 22.16 -40.21 23.14
CA LEU A 807 23.11 -39.98 24.24
C LEU A 807 23.70 -41.29 24.76
N VAL A 808 22.86 -42.31 25.01
CA VAL A 808 23.32 -43.61 25.54
C VAL A 808 24.10 -44.41 24.49
N THR A 809 23.70 -44.34 23.22
CA THR A 809 24.38 -45.05 22.11
C THR A 809 25.62 -44.31 21.60
N GLY A 810 25.90 -43.11 22.09
CA GLY A 810 27.02 -42.26 21.63
C GLY A 810 26.85 -41.71 20.20
N LYS A 811 25.63 -41.77 19.65
CA LYS A 811 25.29 -41.20 18.32
C LYS A 811 25.19 -39.67 18.36
N TYR A 812 24.83 -39.08 19.50
CA TYR A 812 24.84 -37.64 19.70
C TYR A 812 26.26 -37.14 19.97
N LYS A 813 26.68 -36.07 19.28
CA LYS A 813 27.94 -35.39 19.53
C LYS A 813 27.73 -33.89 19.51
N LEU A 814 28.10 -33.24 20.61
CA LEU A 814 28.16 -31.79 20.70
C LEU A 814 29.30 -31.26 19.82
N ASP A 815 28.99 -30.39 18.86
CA ASP A 815 30.00 -29.78 17.98
C ASP A 815 30.48 -28.45 18.59
N ARG A 816 31.77 -28.42 18.91
CA ARG A 816 32.47 -27.22 19.41
C ARG A 816 33.58 -26.76 18.47
N ASP A 817 33.77 -27.46 17.35
CA ASP A 817 34.83 -27.10 16.41
C ASP A 817 34.35 -25.99 15.49
N ILE A 818 34.59 -24.75 15.91
CA ILE A 818 34.23 -23.54 15.17
C ILE A 818 34.82 -23.53 13.74
N LYS A 819 35.88 -24.30 13.47
CA LYS A 819 36.47 -24.41 12.12
C LYS A 819 35.49 -24.94 11.08
N ASN A 820 34.50 -25.73 11.49
CA ASN A 820 33.44 -26.22 10.62
C ASN A 820 32.54 -25.08 10.08
N TYR A 821 32.53 -23.93 10.76
CA TYR A 821 31.72 -22.76 10.45
C TYR A 821 32.57 -21.61 9.86
N ASN A 822 33.89 -21.81 9.74
CA ASN A 822 34.84 -20.80 9.27
C ASN A 822 34.87 -20.72 7.74
N ALA A 823 33.81 -20.18 7.16
CA ALA A 823 33.75 -19.81 5.75
C ALA A 823 33.03 -18.47 5.59
N GLU A 824 33.22 -17.83 4.44
CA GLU A 824 32.63 -16.52 4.17
C GLU A 824 31.28 -16.66 3.45
N ILE A 825 30.32 -15.83 3.84
CA ILE A 825 29.11 -15.52 3.07
C ILE A 825 29.24 -14.03 2.66
N PRO A 826 28.82 -13.66 1.44
CA PRO A 826 28.83 -12.25 1.03
C PRO A 826 28.11 -11.35 2.05
N SER A 827 28.78 -10.27 2.47
CA SER A 827 28.18 -9.27 3.34
C SER A 827 26.92 -8.66 2.74
N LEU A 828 25.97 -8.34 3.60
CA LEU A 828 24.72 -7.72 3.21
C LEU A 828 24.96 -6.26 2.81
N PRO A 829 24.28 -5.77 1.75
CA PRO A 829 24.46 -4.41 1.29
C PRO A 829 23.96 -3.39 2.33
N PRO A 830 24.62 -2.23 2.46
CA PRO A 830 24.15 -1.17 3.35
C PRO A 830 22.85 -0.54 2.93
N ILE A 831 22.04 -0.19 3.92
CA ILE A 831 20.75 0.44 3.70
C ILE A 831 20.97 1.94 3.51
N THR A 832 20.43 2.45 2.41
CA THR A 832 20.33 3.89 2.16
C THR A 832 18.87 4.28 2.19
N LEU A 833 18.48 5.00 3.24
CA LEU A 833 17.13 5.56 3.32
C LEU A 833 16.93 6.60 2.21
N LYS A 834 15.73 6.61 1.64
CA LYS A 834 15.33 7.63 0.68
C LYS A 834 15.11 8.95 1.42
N PRO A 835 15.46 10.11 0.82
CA PRO A 835 15.10 11.40 1.38
C PRO A 835 13.59 11.53 1.55
N HIS A 836 13.17 12.23 2.61
CA HIS A 836 11.75 12.52 2.84
C HIS A 836 11.12 13.22 1.62
N GLY A 837 9.96 12.72 1.19
CA GLY A 837 9.16 13.39 0.18
C GLY A 837 8.78 14.82 0.59
N LYS A 838 8.61 15.72 -0.40
CA LYS A 838 8.11 17.08 -0.13
C LYS A 838 6.65 17.04 0.32
N ALA A 839 6.28 17.93 1.23
CA ALA A 839 4.89 18.12 1.65
C ALA A 839 3.98 18.36 0.44
N SER A 840 2.90 17.60 0.36
CA SER A 840 1.86 17.79 -0.65
C SER A 840 1.20 19.15 -0.45
N SER A 841 1.09 19.95 -1.51
CA SER A 841 0.31 21.20 -1.49
C SER A 841 -1.19 20.95 -1.66
N LEU A 842 -1.60 19.72 -1.93
CA LEU A 842 -3.00 19.30 -1.92
C LEU A 842 -3.34 19.07 -0.45
N GLY A 843 -3.86 20.10 0.22
CA GLY A 843 -4.06 20.11 1.67
C GLY A 843 -4.92 18.96 2.21
N ASN A 844 -4.95 18.81 3.54
CA ASN A 844 -5.67 17.74 4.23
C ASN A 844 -7.19 17.88 4.02
N PRO A 845 -7.85 16.97 3.25
CA PRO A 845 -9.29 17.07 2.99
C PRO A 845 -10.14 17.03 4.27
N ALA A 846 -9.67 16.34 5.32
CA ALA A 846 -10.34 16.31 6.61
C ALA A 846 -10.39 17.70 7.25
N VAL A 847 -9.31 18.47 7.18
CA VAL A 847 -9.24 19.84 7.72
C VAL A 847 -10.24 20.75 7.02
N ALA A 848 -10.40 20.62 5.70
CA ALA A 848 -11.41 21.38 4.97
C ALA A 848 -12.83 21.08 5.50
N VAL A 849 -13.14 19.80 5.73
CA VAL A 849 -14.43 19.37 6.28
C VAL A 849 -14.63 19.86 7.72
N TYR A 850 -13.62 19.72 8.58
CA TYR A 850 -13.69 20.16 9.98
C TYR A 850 -13.85 21.68 10.10
N ARG A 851 -13.20 22.46 9.22
CA ARG A 851 -13.35 23.93 9.20
C ARG A 851 -14.70 24.38 8.62
N ALA A 852 -15.30 23.60 7.72
CA ALA A 852 -16.61 23.87 7.16
C ALA A 852 -17.77 23.44 8.08
N ALA A 853 -17.51 22.56 9.06
CA ALA A 853 -18.51 22.08 9.99
C ALA A 853 -19.18 23.24 10.76
N PRO A 854 -20.54 23.29 10.83
CA PRO A 854 -21.24 24.29 11.61
C PRO A 854 -20.82 24.28 13.08
N LYS A 855 -20.68 25.46 13.69
CA LYS A 855 -20.33 25.53 15.13
C LYS A 855 -21.44 25.01 16.05
N GLN A 856 -22.70 25.15 15.63
CA GLN A 856 -23.89 24.72 16.37
C GLN A 856 -24.62 23.61 15.63
N LEU A 857 -25.08 22.59 16.36
CA LEU A 857 -25.80 21.44 15.81
C LEU A 857 -27.11 21.86 15.15
N SER A 858 -27.83 22.84 15.73
CA SER A 858 -29.08 23.39 15.19
C SER A 858 -28.97 23.87 13.73
N LYS A 859 -27.77 24.24 13.26
CA LYS A 859 -27.53 24.66 11.86
C LYS A 859 -27.61 23.52 10.86
N TRP A 860 -27.54 22.26 11.30
CA TRP A 860 -27.81 21.10 10.45
C TRP A 860 -29.30 20.90 10.16
N GLY A 861 -30.19 21.53 10.93
CA GLY A 861 -31.62 21.30 10.85
C GLY A 861 -31.98 19.83 11.12
N PHE A 862 -31.27 19.21 12.07
CA PHE A 862 -31.49 17.81 12.45
C PHE A 862 -32.69 17.63 13.37
N TYR A 863 -32.92 18.60 14.26
CA TYR A 863 -34.06 18.63 15.17
C TYR A 863 -34.97 19.82 14.89
N GLU A 864 -36.28 19.58 14.99
CA GLU A 864 -37.33 20.58 15.02
C GLU A 864 -37.93 20.62 16.43
N LYS A 865 -38.33 21.81 16.89
CA LYS A 865 -39.05 21.93 18.17
C LYS A 865 -40.55 21.76 17.90
N LYS A 866 -41.16 20.68 18.39
CA LYS A 866 -42.61 20.45 18.36
C LYS A 866 -43.12 20.28 19.79
N ASP A 867 -44.11 21.09 20.15
CA ASP A 867 -44.73 21.09 21.49
C ASP A 867 -43.71 21.18 22.64
N GLY A 868 -42.65 21.98 22.44
CA GLY A 868 -41.59 22.16 23.43
C GLY A 868 -40.48 21.09 23.41
N ARG A 869 -40.66 19.98 22.70
CA ARG A 869 -39.71 18.86 22.60
C ARG A 869 -38.94 18.90 21.27
N LEU A 870 -37.71 18.40 21.28
CA LEU A 870 -36.90 18.21 20.09
C LEU A 870 -37.30 16.90 19.40
N VAL A 871 -37.72 16.98 18.14
CA VAL A 871 -38.02 15.81 17.31
C VAL A 871 -37.15 15.83 16.05
N PRO A 872 -36.76 14.68 15.49
CA PRO A 872 -36.00 14.65 14.25
C PRO A 872 -36.76 15.32 13.09
N ALA A 873 -36.05 16.01 12.21
CA ALA A 873 -36.62 16.56 10.99
C ALA A 873 -37.16 15.44 10.07
N ALA A 874 -38.23 15.73 9.33
CA ALA A 874 -39.00 14.71 8.60
C ALA A 874 -38.23 14.00 7.47
N ASP A 875 -37.15 14.59 6.99
CA ASP A 875 -36.31 14.07 5.91
C ASP A 875 -35.14 13.18 6.42
N PHE A 876 -35.02 13.00 7.74
CA PHE A 876 -34.13 12.01 8.33
C PHE A 876 -34.83 10.66 8.47
N ILE A 877 -34.17 9.63 7.98
CA ILE A 877 -34.63 8.25 8.06
C ILE A 877 -34.06 7.65 9.35
N TRP A 878 -34.94 7.36 10.29
CA TRP A 878 -34.58 6.64 11.50
C TRP A 878 -34.22 5.19 11.18
N TYR A 879 -33.26 4.63 11.92
CA TYR A 879 -32.88 3.23 11.78
C TYR A 879 -32.37 2.63 13.07
N GLU A 880 -32.48 1.31 13.17
CA GLU A 880 -31.95 0.52 14.28
C GLU A 880 -31.10 -0.64 13.81
N LEU A 881 -30.32 -1.15 14.77
CA LEU A 881 -29.41 -2.28 14.60
C LEU A 881 -29.94 -3.49 15.37
N ASN A 882 -29.68 -4.71 14.88
CA ASN A 882 -29.94 -5.94 15.67
C ASN A 882 -29.05 -5.98 16.90
N THR A 883 -27.76 -5.73 16.72
CA THR A 883 -26.78 -5.62 17.80
C THR A 883 -26.14 -4.22 17.76
N PRO A 884 -26.39 -3.36 18.75
CA PRO A 884 -25.73 -2.05 18.86
C PRO A 884 -24.34 -2.17 19.49
N LEU A 885 -23.42 -1.30 19.07
CA LEU A 885 -22.12 -1.09 19.75
C LEU A 885 -22.38 -0.64 21.19
N PHE A 886 -21.61 -1.09 22.17
CA PHE A 886 -21.69 -0.66 23.56
C PHE A 886 -20.98 0.69 23.77
N SER A 887 -21.61 1.59 24.53
CA SER A 887 -21.04 2.90 24.87
C SER A 887 -21.54 3.36 26.23
N ASP A 888 -21.09 2.67 27.29
CA ASP A 888 -21.39 3.00 28.68
C ASP A 888 -22.90 3.14 28.97
N TYR A 889 -23.70 2.19 28.48
CA TYR A 889 -25.16 2.13 28.65
C TYR A 889 -25.96 3.34 28.11
N THR A 890 -25.36 4.22 27.31
CA THR A 890 -26.12 5.32 26.68
C THR A 890 -27.20 4.79 25.73
N ILE A 891 -28.37 5.42 25.77
CA ILE A 891 -29.39 5.34 24.73
C ILE A 891 -28.83 6.01 23.47
N LYS A 892 -29.13 5.43 22.29
CA LYS A 892 -28.62 5.92 21.00
C LYS A 892 -29.72 6.05 19.97
N HIS A 893 -30.02 7.28 19.59
CA HIS A 893 -30.89 7.57 18.45
C HIS A 893 -30.09 7.70 17.17
N ARG A 894 -30.45 6.94 16.13
CA ARG A 894 -29.71 6.89 14.87
C ARG A 894 -30.58 7.30 13.69
N TYR A 895 -30.01 8.15 12.86
CA TYR A 895 -30.68 8.65 11.66
C TYR A 895 -29.71 8.76 10.50
N VAL A 896 -30.25 8.65 9.29
CA VAL A 896 -29.54 8.93 8.05
C VAL A 896 -30.34 9.91 7.20
N ARG A 897 -29.69 10.94 6.69
CA ARG A 897 -30.24 11.84 5.66
C ARG A 897 -29.47 11.64 4.37
N LEU A 898 -30.19 11.35 3.29
CA LEU A 898 -29.62 11.21 1.96
C LEU A 898 -29.78 12.52 1.16
N PRO A 899 -28.90 12.77 0.17
CA PRO A 899 -29.17 13.77 -0.85
C PRO A 899 -30.51 13.48 -1.54
N LYS A 900 -31.25 14.54 -1.89
CA LYS A 900 -32.58 14.41 -2.50
C LYS A 900 -32.52 13.55 -3.77
N GLY A 901 -33.29 12.47 -3.78
CA GLY A 901 -33.39 11.53 -4.91
C GLY A 901 -32.23 10.53 -5.03
N ALA A 902 -31.27 10.54 -4.11
CA ALA A 902 -30.19 9.55 -4.06
C ALA A 902 -30.64 8.28 -3.34
N GLN A 903 -29.98 7.16 -3.64
CA GLN A 903 -30.26 5.84 -3.08
C GLN A 903 -28.99 5.23 -2.50
N ILE A 904 -29.15 4.45 -1.44
CA ILE A 904 -28.12 3.60 -0.85
C ILE A 904 -27.96 2.36 -1.74
N GLU A 905 -26.73 1.96 -2.02
CA GLU A 905 -26.44 0.72 -2.77
C GLU A 905 -26.18 -0.45 -1.80
N TRP A 906 -26.65 -1.63 -2.20
CA TRP A 906 -26.47 -2.85 -1.43
C TRP A 906 -24.99 -3.27 -1.36
N ASN A 907 -24.53 -3.60 -0.15
CA ASN A 907 -23.28 -4.29 0.10
C ASN A 907 -23.56 -5.42 1.10
N GLU A 908 -23.35 -6.67 0.66
CA GLU A 908 -23.73 -7.85 1.45
C GLU A 908 -22.79 -8.10 2.63
N THR A 909 -21.50 -7.80 2.47
CA THR A 909 -20.46 -8.18 3.43
C THR A 909 -20.03 -7.03 4.33
N ASP A 910 -19.97 -5.80 3.84
CA ASP A 910 -19.50 -4.64 4.59
C ASP A 910 -20.65 -3.68 4.91
N SER A 911 -20.33 -2.43 5.30
CA SER A 911 -21.35 -1.38 5.39
C SER A 911 -22.03 -1.20 4.04
N LEU A 912 -23.33 -0.90 4.05
CA LEU A 912 -24.03 -0.42 2.86
C LEU A 912 -23.30 0.80 2.26
N GLU A 913 -23.40 0.97 0.94
CA GLU A 913 -22.72 2.04 0.21
C GLU A 913 -23.63 3.26 0.13
N PHE A 914 -23.30 4.30 0.90
CA PHE A 914 -24.10 5.52 0.92
C PHE A 914 -23.58 6.54 -0.11
N PRO A 915 -24.49 7.28 -0.78
CA PRO A 915 -24.14 8.28 -1.78
C PRO A 915 -23.40 9.49 -1.17
N VAL A 916 -22.62 10.20 -1.99
CA VAL A 916 -21.98 11.47 -1.61
C VAL A 916 -23.02 12.51 -1.21
N GLY A 917 -22.80 13.17 -0.07
CA GLY A 917 -23.70 14.09 0.61
C GLY A 917 -24.55 13.45 1.71
N THR A 918 -24.39 12.15 1.98
CA THR A 918 -25.09 11.46 3.09
C THR A 918 -24.58 11.95 4.45
N VAL A 919 -25.52 12.15 5.39
CA VAL A 919 -25.22 12.43 6.80
C VAL A 919 -25.78 11.29 7.66
N ILE A 920 -24.93 10.62 8.46
CA ILE A 920 -25.35 9.68 9.50
C ILE A 920 -25.17 10.38 10.85
N VAL A 921 -26.21 10.38 11.68
CA VAL A 921 -26.22 11.05 12.97
C VAL A 921 -26.54 10.07 14.09
N LYS A 922 -25.80 10.16 15.18
CA LYS A 922 -25.97 9.35 16.40
C LYS A 922 -26.03 10.28 17.61
N THR A 923 -27.16 10.34 18.30
CA THR A 923 -27.31 11.11 19.54
C THR A 923 -27.32 10.18 20.74
N PHE A 924 -26.46 10.48 21.71
CA PHE A 924 -26.21 9.68 22.91
C PHE A 924 -26.85 10.38 24.10
N GLY A 925 -27.57 9.63 24.93
CA GLY A 925 -28.22 10.17 26.12
C GLY A 925 -28.39 9.13 27.22
N TYR A 926 -28.81 9.60 28.38
CA TYR A 926 -29.25 8.78 29.51
C TYR A 926 -30.71 9.11 29.85
N PRO A 927 -31.46 8.21 30.50
CA PRO A 927 -32.77 8.53 31.06
C PRO A 927 -32.71 9.78 31.95
N ASP A 928 -33.68 10.68 31.82
CA ASP A 928 -33.79 11.89 32.64
C ASP A 928 -34.47 11.57 33.99
N GLU A 929 -34.00 12.20 35.06
CA GLU A 929 -34.46 11.98 36.43
C GLU A 929 -35.52 13.01 36.87
N THR A 930 -36.38 13.46 35.97
CA THR A 930 -37.48 14.39 36.30
C THR A 930 -38.69 13.65 36.88
N ASP A 931 -39.40 14.25 37.85
CA ASP A 931 -40.67 13.76 38.44
C ASP A 931 -41.86 13.70 37.45
N ASP A 932 -41.61 13.79 36.13
CA ASP A 932 -42.65 13.70 35.09
C ASP A 932 -43.04 12.24 34.84
N LEU A 933 -44.32 11.98 34.59
CA LEU A 933 -44.89 10.65 34.39
C LEU A 933 -44.43 9.97 33.08
N THR A 934 -43.70 10.71 32.23
CA THR A 934 -42.92 10.18 31.11
C THR A 934 -41.47 10.68 31.25
N PRO A 935 -40.52 9.86 31.70
CA PRO A 935 -39.12 10.26 31.80
C PRO A 935 -38.63 10.72 30.42
N GLY A 936 -38.04 11.92 30.34
CA GLY A 936 -37.32 12.37 29.16
C GLY A 936 -35.99 11.63 28.99
N GLU A 937 -35.21 12.04 28.00
CA GLU A 937 -33.80 11.66 27.89
C GLU A 937 -32.94 12.91 27.97
N LYS A 938 -31.83 12.83 28.69
CA LYS A 938 -30.81 13.87 28.72
C LYS A 938 -29.72 13.55 27.71
N PHE A 939 -29.67 14.31 26.62
CA PHE A 939 -28.65 14.20 25.59
C PHE A 939 -27.30 14.73 26.08
N ILE A 940 -26.25 13.97 25.76
CA ILE A 940 -24.86 14.24 26.15
C ILE A 940 -24.06 14.70 24.93
N GLU A 941 -24.06 13.90 23.87
CA GLU A 941 -23.38 14.25 22.62
C GLU A 941 -24.17 13.81 21.39
N THR A 942 -23.90 14.46 20.27
CA THR A 942 -24.34 14.04 18.94
C THR A 942 -23.12 13.89 18.05
N ARG A 943 -22.90 12.69 17.51
CA ARG A 943 -21.85 12.40 16.53
C ARG A 943 -22.43 12.49 15.12
N VAL A 944 -21.73 13.21 14.26
CA VAL A 944 -22.08 13.39 12.85
C VAL A 944 -21.01 12.73 12.00
N GLU A 945 -21.42 11.80 11.13
CA GLU A 945 -20.60 11.22 10.08
C GLU A 945 -21.11 11.74 8.73
N PHE A 946 -20.22 12.35 7.95
CA PHE A 946 -20.58 13.01 6.68
C PHE A 946 -19.80 12.41 5.51
N ARG A 947 -20.51 12.07 4.43
CA ARG A 947 -19.94 11.50 3.21
C ARG A 947 -19.66 12.59 2.19
N GLU A 948 -18.41 12.97 2.06
CA GLU A 948 -17.92 13.86 1.00
C GLU A 948 -17.43 13.06 -0.21
N ALA A 949 -17.17 13.76 -1.33
CA ALA A 949 -16.59 13.14 -2.52
C ALA A 949 -15.22 12.48 -2.25
N SER A 950 -14.47 13.00 -1.26
CA SER A 950 -13.17 12.49 -0.86
C SER A 950 -13.22 11.34 0.14
N GLY A 951 -14.34 11.10 0.82
CA GLY A 951 -14.39 10.12 1.91
C GLY A 951 -15.48 10.37 2.93
N TRP A 952 -15.53 9.53 3.95
CA TRP A 952 -16.30 9.81 5.17
C TRP A 952 -15.46 10.63 6.15
N TYR A 953 -16.13 11.42 6.98
CA TYR A 953 -15.52 12.20 8.07
C TYR A 953 -16.45 12.21 9.27
N GLY A 954 -15.90 12.23 10.49
CA GLY A 954 -16.68 12.21 11.72
C GLY A 954 -16.23 13.29 12.71
N TYR A 955 -17.18 13.86 13.47
CA TYR A 955 -16.94 14.76 14.59
C TYR A 955 -18.13 14.79 15.57
N SER A 956 -17.87 15.22 16.82
CA SER A 956 -18.85 15.29 17.91
C SER A 956 -19.33 16.72 18.19
N TYR A 957 -20.58 16.83 18.63
CA TYR A 957 -21.17 18.03 19.26
C TYR A 957 -21.57 17.70 20.69
N VAL A 958 -21.34 18.63 21.61
CA VAL A 958 -21.68 18.47 23.04
C VAL A 958 -22.90 19.32 23.39
N TRP A 959 -23.90 18.71 24.00
CA TRP A 959 -25.16 19.37 24.38
C TRP A 959 -24.98 20.32 25.56
N ASN A 960 -25.74 21.42 25.54
CA ASN A 960 -25.83 22.33 26.69
C ASN A 960 -26.73 21.79 27.81
N ALA A 961 -26.57 22.35 29.01
CA ALA A 961 -27.34 21.94 30.18
C ALA A 961 -28.84 22.16 29.99
N GLU A 962 -29.22 23.18 29.21
CA GLU A 962 -30.61 23.54 28.91
C GLU A 962 -31.28 22.59 27.90
N GLN A 963 -30.54 21.64 27.31
CA GLN A 963 -31.03 20.69 26.30
C GLN A 963 -31.68 21.38 25.09
N THR A 964 -31.11 22.50 24.66
CA THR A 964 -31.63 23.33 23.55
C THR A 964 -30.80 23.26 22.28
N ASP A 965 -29.48 23.05 22.39
CA ASP A 965 -28.56 22.94 21.24
C ASP A 965 -27.25 22.24 21.67
N ALA A 966 -26.39 21.93 20.72
CA ALA A 966 -25.07 21.35 20.96
C ALA A 966 -23.96 22.09 20.17
N THR A 967 -22.76 22.16 20.73
CA THR A 967 -21.61 22.89 20.16
C THR A 967 -20.55 21.93 19.62
N LEU A 968 -19.98 22.23 18.44
CA LEU A 968 -18.92 21.45 17.81
C LEU A 968 -17.71 21.31 18.75
N ASN A 969 -17.29 20.07 18.99
CA ASN A 969 -16.15 19.76 19.84
C ASN A 969 -15.17 18.81 19.15
N LEU A 970 -14.20 19.39 18.42
CA LEU A 970 -13.18 18.60 17.71
C LEU A 970 -12.15 17.98 18.66
N GLY A 971 -11.83 18.64 19.77
CA GLY A 971 -10.79 18.24 20.72
C GLY A 971 -11.17 17.10 21.67
N GLY A 972 -12.43 16.65 21.64
CA GLY A 972 -12.94 15.65 22.58
C GLY A 972 -13.10 16.20 24.00
N GLY A 973 -13.32 15.33 24.99
CA GLY A 973 -13.44 15.74 26.38
C GLY A 973 -13.97 14.65 27.31
N GLU A 974 -14.19 15.02 28.57
CA GLU A 974 -14.82 14.17 29.58
C GLU A 974 -16.00 14.94 30.22
N LEU A 975 -17.07 14.23 30.56
CA LEU A 975 -18.22 14.77 31.29
C LEU A 975 -18.58 13.86 32.45
N ASP A 976 -18.84 14.42 33.62
CA ASP A 976 -19.42 13.65 34.72
C ASP A 976 -20.90 13.38 34.42
N VAL A 977 -21.30 12.11 34.41
CA VAL A 977 -22.68 11.67 34.15
C VAL A 977 -23.20 10.84 35.31
N ALA A 978 -24.50 10.97 35.55
CA ALA A 978 -25.25 10.19 36.52
C ALA A 978 -26.59 9.78 35.90
N TRP A 979 -27.02 8.54 36.15
CA TRP A 979 -28.35 8.07 35.79
C TRP A 979 -28.77 6.91 36.67
N LYS A 980 -30.07 6.70 36.76
CA LYS A 980 -30.69 5.55 37.38
C LYS A 980 -30.96 4.45 36.34
N ALA A 981 -30.41 3.26 36.55
CA ALA A 981 -30.71 2.08 35.75
C ALA A 981 -32.16 1.58 36.00
N ALA A 982 -32.65 0.70 35.13
CA ALA A 982 -34.02 0.19 35.17
C ALA A 982 -34.35 -0.61 36.44
N ASP A 983 -33.34 -1.23 37.05
CA ASP A 983 -33.42 -1.93 38.34
C ASP A 983 -33.46 -0.97 39.56
N GLY A 984 -33.29 0.33 39.30
CA GLY A 984 -33.26 1.39 40.29
C GLY A 984 -31.87 1.72 40.84
N THR A 985 -30.82 1.05 40.37
CA THR A 985 -29.43 1.31 40.78
C THR A 985 -28.97 2.66 40.25
N GLN A 986 -28.33 3.44 41.11
CA GLN A 986 -27.73 4.72 40.74
C GLN A 986 -26.31 4.51 40.22
N HIS A 987 -26.02 4.99 39.01
CA HIS A 987 -24.71 4.92 38.40
C HIS A 987 -24.13 6.32 38.19
N THR A 988 -22.83 6.45 38.43
CA THR A 988 -22.06 7.65 38.11
C THR A 988 -20.75 7.25 37.44
N HIS A 989 -20.37 7.89 36.35
CA HIS A 989 -19.01 7.76 35.81
C HIS A 989 -18.61 9.00 35.01
N LYS A 990 -17.34 9.03 34.59
CA LYS A 990 -16.85 9.99 33.60
C LYS A 990 -17.10 9.47 32.19
N TYR A 991 -18.00 10.12 31.47
CA TYR A 991 -18.27 9.85 30.07
C TYR A 991 -17.17 10.46 29.20
N GLN A 992 -16.60 9.67 28.28
CA GLN A 992 -15.53 10.12 27.39
C GLN A 992 -16.08 10.46 26.00
N ILE A 993 -15.86 11.69 25.56
CA ILE A 993 -16.15 12.17 24.21
C ILE A 993 -14.85 12.07 23.38
N PRO A 994 -14.80 11.23 22.33
CA PRO A 994 -13.61 11.11 21.49
C PRO A 994 -13.36 12.39 20.70
N ASN A 995 -12.09 12.72 20.48
CA ASN A 995 -11.70 13.80 19.56
C ASN A 995 -11.79 13.32 18.09
N ALA A 996 -11.75 14.27 17.14
CA ALA A 996 -11.96 13.98 15.72
C ALA A 996 -10.93 12.98 15.13
N ASN A 997 -9.66 13.06 15.54
CA ASN A 997 -8.63 12.10 15.12
C ASN A 997 -8.82 10.73 15.81
N GLN A 998 -9.26 10.70 17.07
CA GLN A 998 -9.56 9.45 17.80
C GLN A 998 -10.75 8.70 17.20
N CYS A 999 -11.69 9.38 16.53
CA CYS A 999 -12.74 8.69 15.77
C CYS A 999 -12.14 7.72 14.74
N LEU A 1000 -10.99 8.06 14.13
CA LEU A 1000 -10.31 7.18 13.17
C LEU A 1000 -9.72 5.92 13.82
N SER A 1001 -9.43 5.92 15.12
CA SER A 1001 -8.93 4.72 15.81
C SER A 1001 -9.95 3.56 15.74
N CYS A 1002 -11.25 3.89 15.71
CA CYS A 1002 -12.33 2.91 15.50
C CYS A 1002 -12.83 2.87 14.05
N HIS A 1003 -12.93 4.02 13.39
CA HIS A 1003 -13.52 4.14 12.06
C HIS A 1003 -12.52 3.96 10.90
N SER A 1004 -11.25 3.65 11.16
CA SER A 1004 -10.26 3.45 10.09
C SER A 1004 -10.24 2.00 9.58
N SER A 1005 -10.49 1.84 8.28
CA SER A 1005 -10.18 0.62 7.51
C SER A 1005 -9.27 0.99 6.33
N ASN A 1006 -8.09 0.39 6.24
CA ASN A 1006 -7.07 0.73 5.23
C ASN A 1006 -6.78 2.25 5.13
N GLY A 1007 -6.73 2.93 6.29
CA GLY A 1007 -6.48 4.37 6.37
C GLY A 1007 -7.65 5.26 5.93
N LYS A 1008 -8.85 4.71 5.72
CA LYS A 1008 -10.06 5.46 5.35
C LYS A 1008 -11.12 5.36 6.45
N TYR A 1009 -11.83 6.47 6.69
CA TYR A 1009 -13.01 6.45 7.57
C TYR A 1009 -14.13 5.62 6.94
N VAL A 1010 -14.70 4.69 7.72
CA VAL A 1010 -15.87 3.88 7.35
C VAL A 1010 -16.93 3.94 8.46
N PRO A 1011 -18.22 4.01 8.13
CA PRO A 1011 -19.29 3.90 9.11
C PRO A 1011 -19.28 2.54 9.81
N ILE A 1012 -19.58 2.53 11.10
CA ILE A 1012 -19.68 1.30 11.91
C ILE A 1012 -21.16 0.99 12.20
N GLY A 1013 -21.52 -0.28 12.00
CA GLY A 1013 -22.83 -0.83 12.35
C GLY A 1013 -23.83 -0.92 11.20
N THR A 1014 -23.64 -0.19 10.11
CA THR A 1014 -24.53 -0.13 8.93
C THR A 1014 -24.33 -1.28 7.93
N THR A 1015 -23.95 -2.47 8.41
CA THR A 1015 -23.85 -3.66 7.55
C THR A 1015 -25.24 -4.18 7.22
N ALA A 1016 -25.40 -4.76 6.02
CA ALA A 1016 -26.68 -5.35 5.60
C ALA A 1016 -27.26 -6.29 6.66
N ARG A 1017 -26.43 -7.18 7.21
CA ARG A 1017 -26.84 -8.15 8.24
C ARG A 1017 -27.27 -7.52 9.56
N ASN A 1018 -26.66 -6.42 9.99
CA ASN A 1018 -27.03 -5.77 11.25
C ASN A 1018 -28.25 -4.84 11.08
N LEU A 1019 -28.52 -4.38 9.86
CA LEU A 1019 -29.71 -3.60 9.50
C LEU A 1019 -30.93 -4.47 9.15
N ASN A 1020 -30.74 -5.77 8.86
CA ASN A 1020 -31.82 -6.69 8.54
C ASN A 1020 -32.60 -7.10 9.79
N ARG A 1021 -33.61 -6.30 10.13
CA ARG A 1021 -34.42 -6.49 11.34
C ARG A 1021 -35.91 -6.28 11.10
N PRO A 1022 -36.79 -6.90 11.92
CA PRO A 1022 -38.20 -6.54 11.95
C PRO A 1022 -38.38 -5.04 12.21
N GLY A 1023 -39.41 -4.44 11.58
CA GLY A 1023 -39.79 -3.05 11.85
C GLY A 1023 -40.36 -2.86 13.26
N MET A 1024 -40.48 -1.59 13.70
CA MET A 1024 -41.03 -1.24 15.01
C MET A 1024 -42.28 -0.36 14.88
N GLY A 1025 -43.27 -0.59 15.74
CA GLY A 1025 -44.45 0.27 15.86
C GLY A 1025 -45.39 0.18 14.64
N LEU A 1026 -45.76 1.34 14.08
CA LEU A 1026 -46.70 1.47 12.96
C LEU A 1026 -46.13 0.95 11.62
N ASP A 1027 -44.81 0.75 11.52
CA ASP A 1027 -44.14 0.11 10.39
C ASP A 1027 -43.83 -1.35 10.77
N ALA A 1028 -44.82 -2.26 10.63
CA ALA A 1028 -44.65 -3.69 10.94
C ALA A 1028 -43.74 -4.44 9.94
N GLU A 1029 -43.35 -3.78 8.85
CA GLU A 1029 -42.51 -4.34 7.79
C GLU A 1029 -41.02 -4.29 8.16
N ASN A 1030 -40.24 -5.30 7.73
CA ASN A 1030 -38.79 -5.34 7.92
C ASN A 1030 -38.11 -4.03 7.45
N GLN A 1031 -37.14 -3.53 8.23
CA GLN A 1031 -36.50 -2.23 8.00
C GLN A 1031 -35.89 -2.08 6.59
N LEU A 1032 -35.18 -3.11 6.09
CA LEU A 1032 -34.60 -3.06 4.75
C LEU A 1032 -35.67 -3.12 3.66
N THR A 1033 -36.76 -3.86 3.88
CA THR A 1033 -37.90 -3.86 2.95
C THR A 1033 -38.57 -2.49 2.92
N ASN A 1034 -38.77 -1.86 4.07
CA ASN A 1034 -39.30 -0.51 4.17
C ASN A 1034 -38.40 0.50 3.42
N TRP A 1035 -37.07 0.38 3.53
CA TRP A 1035 -36.13 1.20 2.77
C TRP A 1035 -36.20 0.97 1.25
N VAL A 1036 -36.41 -0.27 0.80
CA VAL A 1036 -36.65 -0.59 -0.62
C VAL A 1036 -37.97 0.04 -1.09
N ASN A 1037 -39.05 -0.13 -0.32
CA ASN A 1037 -40.38 0.38 -0.66
C ASN A 1037 -40.43 1.91 -0.71
N ARG A 1038 -39.64 2.59 0.14
CA ARG A 1038 -39.46 4.06 0.11
C ARG A 1038 -38.53 4.53 -1.02
N GLY A 1039 -37.96 3.62 -1.80
CA GLY A 1039 -37.00 3.93 -2.86
C GLY A 1039 -35.65 4.45 -2.34
N VAL A 1040 -35.32 4.17 -1.07
CA VAL A 1040 -34.10 4.63 -0.38
C VAL A 1040 -32.94 3.67 -0.59
N LEU A 1041 -33.22 2.37 -0.73
CA LEU A 1041 -32.24 1.31 -0.93
C LEU A 1041 -32.48 0.62 -2.28
N LYS A 1042 -31.43 0.49 -3.10
CA LYS A 1042 -31.46 -0.24 -4.38
C LYS A 1042 -30.59 -1.50 -4.33
N ASP A 1043 -30.82 -2.39 -5.30
CA ASP A 1043 -30.06 -3.64 -5.50
C ASP A 1043 -30.08 -4.59 -4.28
N CYS A 1044 -31.06 -4.41 -3.38
CA CYS A 1044 -31.27 -5.27 -2.22
C CYS A 1044 -31.88 -6.62 -2.65
N PRO A 1045 -31.30 -7.77 -2.26
CA PRO A 1045 -31.85 -9.09 -2.55
C PRO A 1045 -33.26 -9.29 -2.00
N SER A 1046 -33.93 -10.35 -2.46
CA SER A 1046 -35.22 -10.77 -1.88
C SER A 1046 -35.06 -11.05 -0.37
N PRO A 1047 -36.08 -10.80 0.46
CA PRO A 1047 -35.98 -10.88 1.93
C PRO A 1047 -35.31 -12.16 2.48
N GLU A 1048 -35.51 -13.28 1.81
CA GLU A 1048 -35.09 -14.64 2.14
C GLU A 1048 -33.60 -14.88 1.89
N LYS A 1049 -32.98 -14.05 1.05
CA LYS A 1049 -31.55 -14.09 0.71
C LYS A 1049 -30.73 -13.07 1.49
N ARG A 1050 -31.37 -12.21 2.30
CA ARG A 1050 -30.65 -11.17 3.04
C ARG A 1050 -29.96 -11.78 4.26
N PRO A 1051 -28.66 -11.52 4.47
CA PRO A 1051 -27.98 -11.99 5.67
C PRO A 1051 -28.58 -11.31 6.91
N VAL A 1052 -28.49 -11.96 8.06
CA VAL A 1052 -28.98 -11.44 9.34
C VAL A 1052 -27.91 -11.64 10.41
N LEU A 1053 -27.69 -10.61 11.21
CA LEU A 1053 -26.87 -10.67 12.40
C LEU A 1053 -27.79 -10.89 13.60
N ALA A 1054 -27.46 -11.86 14.46
CA ALA A 1054 -28.25 -12.12 15.66
C ALA A 1054 -28.28 -10.88 16.57
N ASN A 1055 -29.39 -10.73 17.31
CA ASN A 1055 -29.44 -9.82 18.44
C ASN A 1055 -28.80 -10.52 19.63
N TYR A 1056 -27.70 -9.99 20.13
CA TYR A 1056 -26.92 -10.65 21.18
C TYR A 1056 -27.70 -10.91 22.47
N LEU A 1057 -28.73 -10.09 22.78
CA LEU A 1057 -29.59 -10.26 23.97
C LEU A 1057 -30.78 -11.20 23.75
N ASP A 1058 -31.19 -11.46 22.51
CA ASP A 1058 -32.38 -12.25 22.21
C ASP A 1058 -32.01 -13.68 21.80
N PRO A 1059 -32.19 -14.68 22.69
CA PRO A 1059 -31.86 -16.07 22.41
C PRO A 1059 -32.67 -16.69 21.25
N HIS A 1060 -33.77 -16.07 20.83
CA HIS A 1060 -34.57 -16.56 19.71
C HIS A 1060 -34.03 -16.13 18.34
N THR A 1061 -33.04 -15.22 18.30
CA THR A 1061 -32.50 -14.67 17.03
C THR A 1061 -31.28 -15.41 16.50
N GLY A 1062 -30.72 -16.37 17.25
CA GLY A 1062 -29.57 -17.15 16.82
C GLY A 1062 -29.01 -18.08 17.91
N SER A 1063 -28.11 -18.97 17.52
CA SER A 1063 -27.36 -19.81 18.46
C SER A 1063 -26.53 -18.97 19.44
N LEU A 1064 -26.05 -19.60 20.52
CA LEU A 1064 -25.11 -18.98 21.46
C LEU A 1064 -23.87 -18.42 20.72
N ASP A 1065 -23.31 -19.19 19.80
CA ASP A 1065 -22.19 -18.77 18.96
C ASP A 1065 -22.54 -17.55 18.09
N ALA A 1066 -23.67 -17.59 17.37
CA ALA A 1066 -24.09 -16.48 16.51
C ALA A 1066 -24.29 -15.17 17.28
N ARG A 1067 -24.85 -15.25 18.50
CA ARG A 1067 -25.07 -14.08 19.39
C ARG A 1067 -23.76 -13.52 19.94
N ALA A 1068 -22.87 -14.39 20.43
CA ALA A 1068 -21.54 -14.00 20.91
C ALA A 1068 -20.72 -13.33 19.80
N ARG A 1069 -20.70 -13.95 18.62
CA ARG A 1069 -20.01 -13.46 17.42
C ARG A 1069 -20.61 -12.16 16.88
N ALA A 1070 -21.92 -11.96 17.00
CA ALA A 1070 -22.57 -10.70 16.65
C ALA A 1070 -22.09 -9.55 17.54
N TRP A 1071 -21.99 -9.79 18.86
CA TRP A 1071 -21.47 -8.79 19.78
C TRP A 1071 -20.01 -8.46 19.49
N LEU A 1072 -19.16 -9.47 19.28
CA LEU A 1072 -17.75 -9.29 18.91
C LEU A 1072 -17.57 -8.55 17.59
N GLU A 1073 -18.40 -8.83 16.58
CA GLU A 1073 -18.33 -8.12 15.30
C GLU A 1073 -18.53 -6.61 15.49
N VAL A 1074 -19.60 -6.24 16.19
CA VAL A 1074 -19.99 -4.83 16.32
C VAL A 1074 -19.02 -4.08 17.25
N ASN A 1075 -18.54 -4.72 18.31
CA ASN A 1075 -17.75 -4.05 19.35
C ASN A 1075 -16.23 -4.16 19.16
N CYS A 1076 -15.73 -5.16 18.43
CA CYS A 1076 -14.30 -5.46 18.36
C CYS A 1076 -13.77 -5.64 16.93
N ALA A 1077 -14.59 -6.15 15.99
CA ALA A 1077 -14.09 -6.50 14.67
C ALA A 1077 -13.73 -5.31 13.77
N HIS A 1078 -14.22 -4.10 14.04
CA HIS A 1078 -13.78 -2.90 13.32
C HIS A 1078 -12.28 -2.61 13.58
N CYS A 1079 -11.75 -2.99 14.75
CA CYS A 1079 -10.32 -2.95 15.05
C CYS A 1079 -9.62 -4.26 14.65
N HIS A 1080 -10.20 -5.40 15.04
CA HIS A 1080 -9.64 -6.74 14.83
C HIS A 1080 -10.20 -7.35 13.53
N ASN A 1081 -9.66 -6.89 12.41
CA ASN A 1081 -9.83 -7.45 11.08
C ASN A 1081 -8.57 -7.16 10.24
N PRO A 1082 -8.39 -7.75 9.04
CA PRO A 1082 -7.18 -7.59 8.24
C PRO A 1082 -6.81 -6.14 7.85
N THR A 1083 -7.76 -5.21 7.92
CA THR A 1083 -7.63 -3.81 7.50
C THR A 1083 -7.78 -2.80 8.65
N GLY A 1084 -8.09 -3.28 9.86
CA GLY A 1084 -8.38 -2.45 11.04
C GLY A 1084 -7.14 -1.92 11.75
N SER A 1085 -7.36 -1.12 12.80
CA SER A 1085 -6.29 -0.51 13.61
C SER A 1085 -5.55 -1.51 14.50
N ALA A 1086 -6.15 -2.66 14.81
CA ALA A 1086 -5.54 -3.74 15.59
C ALA A 1086 -5.15 -4.96 14.72
N ARG A 1087 -5.04 -4.80 13.40
CA ARG A 1087 -4.66 -5.88 12.46
C ARG A 1087 -3.34 -6.56 12.79
N THR A 1088 -2.41 -5.84 13.43
CA THR A 1088 -1.12 -6.37 13.89
C THR A 1088 -1.27 -7.41 15.01
N SER A 1089 -2.47 -7.58 15.60
CA SER A 1089 -2.74 -8.64 16.57
C SER A 1089 -3.00 -10.01 15.92
N GLY A 1090 -3.24 -10.05 14.61
CA GLY A 1090 -3.61 -11.26 13.87
C GLY A 1090 -5.03 -11.78 14.15
N LEU A 1091 -5.90 -11.01 14.83
CA LEU A 1091 -7.30 -11.39 15.09
C LEU A 1091 -8.24 -10.85 14.01
N ASP A 1092 -9.19 -11.68 13.57
CA ASP A 1092 -10.32 -11.32 12.72
C ASP A 1092 -11.63 -11.73 13.40
N LEU A 1093 -12.27 -10.77 14.06
CA LEU A 1093 -13.47 -10.99 14.88
C LEU A 1093 -14.79 -10.77 14.12
N ARG A 1094 -14.75 -10.61 12.79
CA ARG A 1094 -15.97 -10.47 11.98
C ARG A 1094 -16.76 -11.78 12.03
N SER A 1095 -18.10 -11.72 12.10
CA SER A 1095 -18.93 -12.94 12.18
C SER A 1095 -18.78 -13.87 10.97
N VAL A 1096 -18.30 -13.35 9.84
CA VAL A 1096 -18.02 -14.10 8.61
C VAL A 1096 -16.72 -14.93 8.65
N GLN A 1097 -15.84 -14.74 9.65
CA GLN A 1097 -14.57 -15.48 9.76
C GLN A 1097 -14.76 -16.88 10.35
N THR A 1098 -14.60 -17.94 9.58
CA THR A 1098 -14.87 -19.31 10.05
C THR A 1098 -13.68 -20.03 10.68
N ASP A 1099 -12.45 -19.54 10.52
CA ASP A 1099 -11.25 -20.18 11.06
C ASP A 1099 -11.07 -19.90 12.57
N PRO A 1100 -11.15 -20.93 13.45
CA PRO A 1100 -10.97 -20.79 14.91
C PRO A 1100 -9.68 -20.11 15.33
N GLY A 1101 -8.56 -20.42 14.67
CA GLY A 1101 -7.28 -19.81 14.99
C GLY A 1101 -7.30 -18.29 14.73
N ARG A 1102 -8.02 -17.84 13.69
CA ARG A 1102 -8.08 -16.42 13.32
C ARG A 1102 -8.97 -15.57 14.20
N TYR A 1103 -10.01 -16.14 14.82
CA TYR A 1103 -10.83 -15.41 15.78
C TYR A 1103 -10.43 -15.63 17.25
N GLY A 1104 -9.33 -16.37 17.49
CA GLY A 1104 -8.61 -16.38 18.77
C GLY A 1104 -8.51 -17.71 19.51
N VAL A 1105 -9.09 -18.80 19.01
CA VAL A 1105 -9.06 -20.11 19.68
C VAL A 1105 -7.64 -20.66 19.72
N PHE A 1106 -7.09 -20.82 20.93
CA PHE A 1106 -5.69 -21.21 21.20
C PHE A 1106 -4.64 -20.38 20.46
N LYS A 1107 -4.98 -19.14 20.08
CA LYS A 1107 -4.04 -18.24 19.43
C LYS A 1107 -3.22 -17.49 20.49
N SER A 1108 -1.90 -17.60 20.43
CA SER A 1108 -1.00 -16.87 21.31
C SER A 1108 -1.07 -15.35 21.03
N PRO A 1109 -0.94 -14.49 22.06
CA PRO A 1109 -0.92 -13.05 21.86
C PRO A 1109 0.42 -12.61 21.24
N VAL A 1110 0.35 -11.77 20.21
CA VAL A 1110 1.55 -11.18 19.58
C VAL A 1110 1.86 -9.82 20.18
N ALA A 1111 0.90 -8.87 20.11
CA ALA A 1111 1.09 -7.48 20.53
C ALA A 1111 0.09 -7.07 21.63
N ALA A 1112 -0.10 -7.93 22.64
CA ALA A 1112 -1.06 -7.67 23.72
C ALA A 1112 -0.44 -6.94 24.92
N GLY A 1113 0.87 -7.09 25.16
CA GLY A 1113 1.55 -6.57 26.35
C GLY A 1113 0.79 -6.92 27.63
N LYS A 1114 0.60 -5.94 28.52
CA LYS A 1114 -0.21 -6.09 29.74
C LYS A 1114 -1.68 -6.47 29.50
N GLY A 1115 -2.19 -6.22 28.28
CA GLY A 1115 -3.52 -6.63 27.86
C GLY A 1115 -3.72 -8.15 27.85
N SER A 1116 -2.66 -8.97 27.93
CA SER A 1116 -2.80 -10.42 28.13
C SER A 1116 -3.33 -10.78 29.52
N GLY A 1117 -3.12 -9.92 30.52
CA GLY A 1117 -3.45 -10.23 31.92
C GLY A 1117 -2.75 -11.47 32.45
N GLY A 1118 -1.57 -11.82 31.91
CA GLY A 1118 -0.82 -13.01 32.30
C GLY A 1118 -1.25 -14.31 31.62
N ARG A 1119 -2.18 -14.26 30.67
CA ARG A 1119 -2.77 -15.43 30.00
C ARG A 1119 -2.05 -15.77 28.70
N SER A 1120 -2.10 -17.05 28.32
CA SER A 1120 -1.34 -17.58 27.19
C SER A 1120 -2.09 -17.53 25.85
N TYR A 1121 -3.42 -17.43 25.84
CA TYR A 1121 -4.21 -17.54 24.61
C TYR A 1121 -5.37 -16.54 24.55
N ASP A 1122 -5.67 -16.06 23.34
CA ASP A 1122 -6.78 -15.14 23.06
C ASP A 1122 -8.11 -15.72 23.58
N ILE A 1123 -8.40 -16.99 23.24
CA ILE A 1123 -9.52 -17.79 23.73
C ILE A 1123 -9.03 -19.20 24.10
N VAL A 1124 -9.39 -19.68 25.28
CA VAL A 1124 -9.21 -21.06 25.74
C VAL A 1124 -10.59 -21.73 25.85
N PRO A 1125 -10.95 -22.63 24.91
CA PRO A 1125 -12.22 -23.36 24.96
C PRO A 1125 -12.50 -24.02 26.31
N GLY A 1126 -13.73 -23.84 26.82
CA GLY A 1126 -14.16 -24.33 28.12
C GLY A 1126 -13.63 -23.54 29.33
N LYS A 1127 -12.79 -22.52 29.12
CA LYS A 1127 -12.08 -21.82 30.20
C LYS A 1127 -12.05 -20.30 30.01
N PRO A 1128 -13.16 -19.60 30.26
CA PRO A 1128 -13.22 -18.14 30.12
C PRO A 1128 -12.19 -17.41 30.98
N ASP A 1129 -11.92 -17.87 32.21
CA ASP A 1129 -10.97 -17.22 33.12
C ASP A 1129 -9.51 -17.31 32.67
N GLU A 1130 -9.17 -18.30 31.82
CA GLU A 1130 -7.85 -18.46 31.19
C GLU A 1130 -7.74 -17.71 29.85
N SER A 1131 -8.82 -17.09 29.36
CA SER A 1131 -8.90 -16.43 28.04
C SER A 1131 -8.60 -14.92 28.10
N ILE A 1132 -7.68 -14.44 27.26
CA ILE A 1132 -7.34 -12.99 27.19
C ILE A 1132 -8.57 -12.17 26.82
N LEU A 1133 -9.41 -12.65 25.90
CA LEU A 1133 -10.62 -11.97 25.47
C LEU A 1133 -11.48 -11.54 26.67
N MET A 1134 -11.77 -12.46 27.60
CA MET A 1134 -12.60 -12.16 28.77
C MET A 1134 -11.93 -11.17 29.72
N PHE A 1135 -10.64 -11.35 30.01
CA PHE A 1135 -9.89 -10.42 30.85
C PHE A 1135 -9.98 -8.97 30.34
N ARG A 1136 -9.82 -8.78 29.02
CA ARG A 1136 -9.84 -7.44 28.42
C ARG A 1136 -11.23 -6.80 28.43
N LEU A 1137 -12.29 -7.61 28.42
CA LEU A 1137 -13.68 -7.13 28.50
C LEU A 1137 -14.10 -6.83 29.96
N GLU A 1138 -13.55 -7.57 30.93
CA GLU A 1138 -13.86 -7.42 32.36
C GLU A 1138 -13.02 -6.31 33.04
N THR A 1139 -11.79 -6.05 32.57
CA THR A 1139 -10.94 -5.02 33.18
C THR A 1139 -11.34 -3.60 32.74
N GLN A 1140 -11.23 -2.64 33.66
CA GLN A 1140 -11.34 -1.19 33.40
C GLN A 1140 -9.97 -0.50 33.35
N GLU A 1141 -8.88 -1.24 33.56
CA GLU A 1141 -7.53 -0.67 33.58
C GLU A 1141 -7.16 -0.09 32.19
N PRO A 1142 -6.80 1.20 32.11
CA PRO A 1142 -6.32 1.81 30.86
C PRO A 1142 -5.15 1.03 30.25
N GLY A 1143 -5.16 0.83 28.93
CA GLY A 1143 -4.17 0.03 28.21
C GLY A 1143 -4.42 -1.50 28.24
N SER A 1144 -5.18 -2.01 29.21
CA SER A 1144 -5.58 -3.43 29.26
C SER A 1144 -7.00 -3.63 28.72
N LYS A 1145 -7.92 -2.69 29.03
CA LYS A 1145 -9.33 -2.75 28.63
C LYS A 1145 -9.53 -2.75 27.10
N MET A 1146 -10.50 -3.52 26.64
CA MET A 1146 -10.99 -3.53 25.26
C MET A 1146 -12.51 -3.31 25.23
N PRO A 1147 -13.03 -2.43 24.34
CA PRO A 1147 -12.29 -1.43 23.55
C PRO A 1147 -11.55 -0.42 24.43
N SER A 1148 -10.45 0.15 23.92
CA SER A 1148 -9.59 1.08 24.67
C SER A 1148 -10.13 2.53 24.70
N LEU A 1149 -11.13 2.82 23.88
CA LEU A 1149 -11.80 4.12 23.74
C LEU A 1149 -13.30 3.95 23.88
N ALA A 1150 -13.97 4.99 24.39
CA ALA A 1150 -15.43 5.07 24.52
C ALA A 1150 -16.08 3.91 25.33
N ARG A 1151 -15.30 3.27 26.20
CA ARG A 1151 -15.75 2.33 27.23
C ARG A 1151 -15.10 2.65 28.58
N ASN A 1152 -15.91 3.00 29.56
CA ASN A 1152 -15.51 3.20 30.95
C ASN A 1152 -16.23 2.27 31.92
N LEU A 1153 -17.29 1.60 31.45
CA LEU A 1153 -18.01 0.58 32.21
C LEU A 1153 -17.76 -0.82 31.66
N VAL A 1154 -17.93 -1.80 32.55
CA VAL A 1154 -18.03 -3.21 32.16
C VAL A 1154 -19.46 -3.44 31.65
N HIS A 1155 -19.60 -4.24 30.59
CA HIS A 1155 -20.89 -4.57 30.01
C HIS A 1155 -21.26 -6.00 30.43
N ASP A 1156 -22.01 -6.10 31.51
CA ASP A 1156 -22.21 -7.34 32.25
C ASP A 1156 -22.93 -8.40 31.39
N GLU A 1157 -23.94 -7.98 30.63
CA GLU A 1157 -24.76 -8.87 29.79
C GLU A 1157 -23.92 -9.51 28.67
N SER A 1158 -23.01 -8.76 28.04
CA SER A 1158 -22.13 -9.36 27.03
C SER A 1158 -21.05 -10.23 27.65
N ASN A 1159 -20.58 -9.90 28.86
CA ASN A 1159 -19.59 -10.71 29.53
C ASN A 1159 -20.20 -12.05 29.90
N GLU A 1160 -21.42 -12.09 30.44
CA GLU A 1160 -22.14 -13.33 30.71
C GLU A 1160 -22.31 -14.17 29.43
N LEU A 1161 -22.79 -13.57 28.34
CA LEU A 1161 -22.94 -14.23 27.04
C LEU A 1161 -21.62 -14.82 26.52
N LEU A 1162 -20.53 -14.06 26.56
CA LEU A 1162 -19.22 -14.51 26.06
C LEU A 1162 -18.57 -15.55 26.96
N ARG A 1163 -18.80 -15.49 28.28
CA ARG A 1163 -18.39 -16.55 29.21
C ARG A 1163 -19.14 -17.84 28.92
N GLU A 1164 -20.46 -17.77 28.76
CA GLU A 1164 -21.29 -18.93 28.39
C GLU A 1164 -20.82 -19.52 27.05
N TRP A 1165 -20.55 -18.66 26.06
CA TRP A 1165 -20.04 -19.08 24.75
C TRP A 1165 -18.70 -19.82 24.85
N ILE A 1166 -17.72 -19.26 25.58
CA ILE A 1166 -16.42 -19.92 25.76
C ILE A 1166 -16.56 -21.23 26.54
N LEU A 1167 -17.40 -21.27 27.59
CA LEU A 1167 -17.66 -22.49 28.37
C LEU A 1167 -18.27 -23.61 27.52
N ALA A 1168 -19.12 -23.26 26.55
CA ALA A 1168 -19.77 -24.20 25.66
C ALA A 1168 -18.88 -24.69 24.50
N MET A 1169 -17.69 -24.11 24.30
CA MET A 1169 -16.78 -24.53 23.23
C MET A 1169 -16.19 -25.93 23.51
N PRO A 1170 -15.96 -26.76 22.47
CA PRO A 1170 -15.28 -28.05 22.63
C PRO A 1170 -13.87 -27.87 23.21
N SER A 1171 -13.57 -28.53 24.32
CA SER A 1171 -12.31 -28.40 25.06
C SER A 1171 -11.14 -29.20 24.46
N ASP A 1172 -11.39 -30.10 23.52
CA ASP A 1172 -10.37 -30.94 22.91
C ASP A 1172 -9.68 -30.25 21.72
N HIS A 1173 -8.39 -29.96 21.87
CA HIS A 1173 -7.54 -29.35 20.85
C HIS A 1173 -7.49 -30.14 19.51
N LYS A 1174 -7.94 -31.41 19.52
CA LYS A 1174 -8.06 -32.29 18.34
C LYS A 1174 -9.40 -32.17 17.61
N SER A 1175 -10.51 -31.90 18.32
CA SER A 1175 -11.85 -31.86 17.72
C SER A 1175 -12.18 -30.53 17.02
N VAL A 1176 -11.43 -29.46 17.30
CA VAL A 1176 -11.56 -28.16 16.61
C VAL A 1176 -11.03 -28.21 15.16
N LYS A 1177 -10.36 -29.31 14.77
CA LYS A 1177 -9.83 -29.58 13.41
C LYS A 1177 -10.72 -30.51 12.57
N GLU A 1178 -11.73 -31.15 13.17
CA GLU A 1178 -12.78 -31.91 12.45
C GLU A 1178 -13.98 -30.99 12.19
#